data_AF-A0AAJ7W6B7-F1
#
_entry.id   AF-A0AAJ7W6B7-F1
#
_cell.length_a   1.000
_cell.length_b   1.000
_cell.length_c   1.000
_cell.angle_alpha   90.00
_cell.angle_beta   90.00
_cell.angle_gamma   90.00
#
_symmetry.space_group_name_H-M   'P 1'
#
loop_
_entity.id
_entity.type
_entity.pdbx_description
1 polymer ?
#
loop_
_entity_poly.entity_id
_entity_poly.type
_entity_poly.pdbx_seq_one_letter_code
_entity_poly.pdbx_strand_id
1 'polypeptide(L)'
;MVATSHGSVHLTFESFTLGKFVSFTEEGCPDGSLQISEAQRPDVGGLWCGTSWGPAIYYSETSSVAITLRLLRLSKDQTGYNFDFRMGYKMIRKSDAVVRYGNPFVGMTQITSPPPTTQQSSSEYSNTSMAMSVHMEQEDHLTPTKAAPEQYLGDLITGTYCSRIFSDCDRKKCRLQSPNFPGLYPRNLTCYYAVRQHIIPPGKYALISVRQTRGQLIAVRALPATQAEPPPRELRLWQDCDIVQDYVTIYDGYTTRDPVILKFCGGGEPVPEAISSGSELLVEFTTSPYGTFLRPTPPHSLHGFQLEVQVKFVDANSPTYTRNKRCEFWLQGTGGGVLASPRHSLPRNSTCLYHLRGAGPALPSPTPPRPLPKFPEQRPGTVWRRPTPRAPQPQFRVWLSVLKFHVGMSPTSGEEECATALMIWDGEMRPLTECNDISCEKERQRYIERIGDPIQAISARPAGNTSLLARYCKDRVPRTCDHAILQNTSRPCSLGESFVSSGSSLTIEMRMVESTALRPVNFRALYEFVDLHQDGDPYGNGPCSRVFYSRNRDHYADRRFQGPRDIFLYGRGGSKNLSCVYRFEGEHDEVVKLRFNKLFNGNRSCRSVSSPDFNRLLCVGSKSFSLKVLDIPWANAPPVQRDCLCSNRSLPINIKSTSNIVEVHFTVKSMDALDDYNNLFFEGVWDFVKTMPCLQKHRVRGPSGEIKNRSPLADQDEKHCENYPWLIDPGPNQYLYVKMHGTITSNKTSCSTTNRVVIHTGGVIHASVCPKPPTDSRDHVVEVFSNGWAVSSDHVILAPAYDPIRTIVVEFINNEPDMHAVTWLELSRRPTVTSPAVDLQMPRDCEHRCPELDACINSSLWCDGVSHCPSGYDEALTHCSVLLRLPPLYLGLGVLVVVCLIAFTIFVICRVCRRRANRSISQHRLKSISSETAIIDGKEVIC
;
A
#
# COMPACT_ATOMS: atom_id res chain seq x y z
N MET A 1 -71.73 19.95 -12.02
CA MET A 1 -70.70 18.88 -11.89
C MET A 1 -70.93 18.21 -10.54
N VAL A 2 -71.05 16.88 -10.48
CA VAL A 2 -71.30 16.15 -9.23
C VAL A 2 -69.99 15.55 -8.74
N ALA A 3 -69.41 16.11 -7.68
CA ALA A 3 -68.30 15.49 -6.97
C ALA A 3 -68.86 14.48 -5.96
N THR A 4 -68.87 13.20 -6.30
CA THR A 4 -69.29 12.12 -5.39
C THR A 4 -68.27 11.97 -4.26
N SER A 5 -68.49 12.69 -3.14
CA SER A 5 -67.64 12.57 -1.97
C SER A 5 -67.84 11.20 -1.30
N HIS A 6 -66.98 10.24 -1.62
CA HIS A 6 -66.89 8.96 -0.90
C HIS A 6 -66.55 9.22 0.57
N GLY A 7 -67.58 9.18 1.42
CA GLY A 7 -67.45 9.23 2.87
C GLY A 7 -67.23 7.83 3.44
N SER A 8 -66.54 7.75 4.57
CA SER A 8 -66.39 6.54 5.38
C SER A 8 -67.41 6.53 6.53
N VAL A 9 -67.73 5.35 7.02
CA VAL A 9 -68.58 5.11 8.18
C VAL A 9 -67.69 4.91 9.40
N HIS A 10 -67.92 5.72 10.42
CA HIS A 10 -67.39 5.51 11.77
C HIS A 10 -68.46 4.86 12.63
N LEU A 11 -68.13 3.74 13.27
CA LEU A 11 -68.95 3.07 14.27
C LEU A 11 -68.25 3.15 15.63
N THR A 12 -69.04 3.35 16.69
CA THR A 12 -68.55 3.40 18.07
C THR A 12 -69.43 2.52 18.94
N PHE A 13 -68.91 1.39 19.40
CA PHE A 13 -69.60 0.48 20.34
C PHE A 13 -69.31 0.95 21.78
N GLU A 14 -70.28 1.56 22.44
CA GLU A 14 -70.15 2.13 23.81
C GLU A 14 -70.24 1.03 24.88
N SER A 15 -71.16 0.08 24.70
CA SER A 15 -71.21 -1.18 25.45
C SER A 15 -71.33 -2.34 24.46
N PHE A 16 -70.72 -3.47 24.80
CA PHE A 16 -70.85 -4.71 24.04
C PHE A 16 -70.64 -5.92 24.95
N THR A 17 -71.68 -6.74 25.04
CA THR A 17 -71.76 -8.02 25.75
C THR A 17 -72.54 -8.95 24.83
N LEU A 18 -71.87 -9.96 24.29
CA LEU A 18 -72.45 -10.94 23.37
C LEU A 18 -71.84 -12.31 23.62
N GLY A 19 -72.50 -13.10 24.48
CA GLY A 19 -72.07 -14.45 24.79
C GLY A 19 -70.72 -14.55 25.50
N LYS A 20 -70.19 -15.78 25.63
CA LYS A 20 -68.84 -16.03 26.11
C LYS A 20 -67.82 -16.04 24.96
N PHE A 21 -66.65 -15.44 25.20
CA PHE A 21 -65.45 -15.65 24.39
C PHE A 21 -64.61 -16.80 24.98
N VAL A 22 -64.13 -17.71 24.13
CA VAL A 22 -63.41 -18.93 24.54
C VAL A 22 -61.97 -18.98 24.02
N SER A 23 -61.76 -18.74 22.72
CA SER A 23 -60.46 -18.86 22.04
C SER A 23 -60.37 -17.90 20.86
N PHE A 24 -59.15 -17.64 20.38
CA PHE A 24 -58.90 -16.86 19.16
C PHE A 24 -58.93 -17.71 17.88
N THR A 25 -58.69 -19.02 18.00
CA THR A 25 -58.40 -19.92 16.86
C THR A 25 -59.52 -20.90 16.54
N GLU A 26 -60.09 -21.58 17.54
CA GLU A 26 -61.07 -22.67 17.38
C GLU A 26 -62.31 -22.40 18.23
N GLU A 27 -63.50 -22.56 17.63
CA GLU A 27 -64.83 -22.42 18.25
C GLU A 27 -65.00 -21.21 19.22
N GLY A 28 -64.34 -20.09 18.92
CA GLY A 28 -64.10 -19.02 19.91
C GLY A 28 -65.35 -18.28 20.43
N CYS A 29 -66.47 -18.37 19.72
CA CYS A 29 -67.72 -17.65 19.99
C CYS A 29 -68.97 -18.57 19.95
N PRO A 30 -69.14 -19.51 20.92
CA PRO A 30 -70.17 -20.55 20.84
C PRO A 30 -71.59 -20.06 21.13
N ASP A 31 -71.76 -19.03 21.96
CA ASP A 31 -73.09 -18.53 22.35
C ASP A 31 -73.68 -17.51 21.36
N GLY A 32 -72.86 -16.90 20.52
CA GLY A 32 -73.25 -15.80 19.63
C GLY A 32 -72.06 -14.98 19.14
N SER A 33 -72.27 -14.23 18.06
CA SER A 33 -71.21 -13.52 17.33
C SER A 33 -71.74 -12.29 16.59
N LEU A 34 -70.97 -11.21 16.63
CA LEU A 34 -71.11 -10.03 15.77
C LEU A 34 -70.12 -10.16 14.61
N GLN A 35 -70.62 -9.93 13.40
CA GLN A 35 -69.87 -9.91 12.15
C GLN A 35 -70.07 -8.54 11.48
N ILE A 36 -69.00 -7.96 10.91
CA ILE A 36 -69.04 -6.69 10.17
C ILE A 36 -68.55 -6.97 8.75
N SER A 37 -69.33 -6.59 7.75
CA SER A 37 -68.97 -6.71 6.32
C SER A 37 -69.15 -5.37 5.60
N GLU A 38 -68.32 -5.14 4.58
CA GLU A 38 -68.28 -3.87 3.84
C GLU A 38 -68.77 -4.05 2.41
N ALA A 39 -69.57 -3.09 1.93
CA ALA A 39 -70.09 -3.13 0.57
C ALA A 39 -68.94 -3.09 -0.44
N GLN A 40 -69.05 -3.87 -1.53
CA GLN A 40 -68.01 -4.00 -2.56
C GLN A 40 -66.70 -4.67 -2.09
N ARG A 41 -66.71 -5.39 -0.96
CA ARG A 41 -65.61 -6.26 -0.52
C ARG A 41 -66.07 -7.71 -0.31
N PRO A 42 -65.19 -8.71 -0.46
CA PRO A 42 -65.50 -10.08 -0.05
C PRO A 42 -65.78 -10.14 1.46
N ASP A 43 -66.64 -11.06 1.89
CA ASP A 43 -66.81 -11.35 3.30
C ASP A 43 -65.58 -12.12 3.83
N VAL A 44 -65.12 -11.75 5.03
CA VAL A 44 -64.01 -12.41 5.72
C VAL A 44 -64.49 -13.44 6.74
N GLY A 45 -65.77 -13.42 7.14
CA GLY A 45 -66.35 -14.40 8.07
C GLY A 45 -65.86 -14.31 9.53
N GLY A 46 -65.00 -13.36 9.87
CA GLY A 46 -64.45 -13.20 11.22
C GLY A 46 -65.45 -12.68 12.25
N LEU A 47 -65.37 -13.22 13.47
CA LEU A 47 -66.43 -13.10 14.48
C LEU A 47 -65.96 -12.42 15.78
N TRP A 48 -66.83 -11.60 16.38
CA TRP A 48 -66.60 -10.91 17.65
C TRP A 48 -67.62 -11.33 18.71
N CYS A 49 -67.16 -11.63 19.93
CA CYS A 49 -68.01 -12.00 21.07
C CYS A 49 -67.36 -11.64 22.42
N GLY A 50 -68.01 -11.97 23.53
CA GLY A 50 -67.54 -11.67 24.90
C GLY A 50 -68.05 -10.34 25.44
N THR A 51 -67.37 -9.78 26.45
CA THR A 51 -67.79 -8.57 27.18
C THR A 51 -66.69 -7.49 27.21
N SER A 52 -67.02 -6.27 26.79
CA SER A 52 -66.11 -5.12 26.83
C SER A 52 -66.77 -3.89 27.46
N TRP A 53 -65.96 -3.14 28.21
CA TRP A 53 -66.39 -1.98 28.99
C TRP A 53 -65.54 -0.78 28.57
N GLY A 54 -66.06 0.00 27.61
CA GLY A 54 -65.38 1.13 26.99
C GLY A 54 -65.59 1.19 25.47
N PRO A 55 -65.37 2.36 24.84
CA PRO A 55 -65.71 2.60 23.44
C PRO A 55 -64.77 1.86 22.47
N ALA A 56 -65.31 0.88 21.74
CA ALA A 56 -64.62 0.22 20.64
C ALA A 56 -64.95 0.88 19.30
N ILE A 57 -63.93 1.21 18.49
CA ILE A 57 -64.07 2.07 17.31
C ILE A 57 -63.73 1.31 16.01
N TYR A 58 -64.59 1.42 15.01
CA TYR A 58 -64.39 0.88 13.65
C TYR A 58 -64.51 2.02 12.62
N TYR A 59 -63.57 2.09 11.67
CA TYR A 59 -63.64 3.03 10.53
C TYR A 59 -63.63 2.24 9.22
N SER A 60 -64.72 2.29 8.48
CA SER A 60 -64.81 1.60 7.19
C SER A 60 -63.87 2.20 6.14
N GLU A 61 -63.52 1.41 5.14
CA GLU A 61 -62.84 1.91 3.93
C GLU A 61 -63.85 2.29 2.84
N THR A 62 -65.10 1.84 2.99
CA THR A 62 -66.21 1.98 2.04
C THR A 62 -67.33 2.84 2.61
N SER A 63 -68.27 3.28 1.77
CA SER A 63 -69.38 4.16 2.17
C SER A 63 -70.62 3.43 2.71
N SER A 64 -70.57 2.11 2.90
CA SER A 64 -71.68 1.33 3.44
C SER A 64 -71.18 0.06 4.13
N VAL A 65 -71.71 -0.21 5.33
CA VAL A 65 -71.31 -1.31 6.22
C VAL A 65 -72.56 -2.07 6.63
N ALA A 66 -72.51 -3.39 6.56
CA ALA A 66 -73.53 -4.27 7.13
C ALA A 66 -73.00 -4.89 8.44
N ILE A 67 -73.86 -4.97 9.46
CA ILE A 67 -73.52 -5.55 10.76
C ILE A 67 -74.52 -6.68 11.00
N THR A 68 -74.00 -7.90 11.11
CA THR A 68 -74.82 -9.10 11.35
C THR A 68 -74.58 -9.59 12.77
N LEU A 69 -75.62 -9.53 13.59
CA LEU A 69 -75.66 -10.12 14.92
C LEU A 69 -76.31 -11.51 14.83
N ARG A 70 -75.62 -12.53 15.36
CA ARG A 70 -76.17 -13.87 15.55
C ARG A 70 -76.09 -14.21 17.03
N LEU A 71 -77.20 -14.61 17.63
CA LEU A 71 -77.28 -15.04 19.03
C LEU A 71 -77.82 -16.48 19.03
N LEU A 72 -76.99 -17.41 19.49
CA LEU A 72 -77.27 -18.86 19.46
C LEU A 72 -77.77 -19.34 20.83
N ARG A 73 -77.27 -18.74 21.92
CA ARG A 73 -77.59 -19.13 23.29
C ARG A 73 -77.69 -17.93 24.23
N LEU A 74 -78.86 -17.74 24.82
CA LEU A 74 -79.07 -16.85 25.97
C LEU A 74 -78.80 -17.64 27.26
N SER A 75 -77.76 -17.27 28.01
CA SER A 75 -77.45 -17.87 29.32
C SER A 75 -78.21 -17.15 30.44
N LYS A 76 -78.80 -17.89 31.38
CA LYS A 76 -79.70 -17.37 32.44
C LYS A 76 -79.04 -17.31 33.82
N ASP A 77 -77.71 -17.13 33.86
CA ASP A 77 -76.90 -17.33 35.06
C ASP A 77 -76.90 -16.08 35.97
N GLN A 78 -78.01 -15.91 36.68
CA GLN A 78 -78.24 -15.18 37.94
C GLN A 78 -77.86 -13.68 38.08
N THR A 79 -77.02 -13.07 37.25
CA THR A 79 -76.62 -11.65 37.42
C THR A 79 -76.91 -10.73 36.22
N GLY A 80 -77.49 -11.24 35.13
CA GLY A 80 -77.90 -10.42 33.99
C GLY A 80 -78.06 -11.22 32.68
N TYR A 81 -78.50 -10.55 31.62
CA TYR A 81 -78.51 -11.12 30.27
C TYR A 81 -77.08 -11.12 29.69
N ASN A 82 -76.72 -12.19 28.97
CA ASN A 82 -75.46 -12.26 28.20
C ASN A 82 -75.54 -11.53 26.84
N PHE A 83 -76.46 -10.58 26.72
CA PHE A 83 -76.70 -9.77 25.54
C PHE A 83 -77.04 -8.33 25.95
N ASP A 84 -76.10 -7.41 25.73
CA ASP A 84 -76.28 -5.95 25.75
C ASP A 84 -75.35 -5.35 24.69
N PHE A 85 -75.85 -4.43 23.86
CA PHE A 85 -74.96 -3.65 23.01
C PHE A 85 -75.53 -2.26 22.75
N ARG A 86 -74.64 -1.27 22.74
CA ARG A 86 -74.95 0.11 22.38
C ARG A 86 -73.95 0.59 21.34
N MET A 87 -74.44 1.10 20.23
CA MET A 87 -73.61 1.54 19.11
C MET A 87 -74.09 2.90 18.57
N GLY A 88 -73.17 3.87 18.51
CA GLY A 88 -73.32 5.10 17.74
C GLY A 88 -72.65 4.99 16.37
N TYR A 89 -73.06 5.83 15.41
CA TYR A 89 -72.42 5.91 14.09
C TYR A 89 -72.33 7.35 13.58
N LYS A 90 -71.37 7.61 12.67
CA LYS A 90 -71.17 8.91 12.01
C LYS A 90 -70.58 8.73 10.62
N MET A 91 -71.04 9.52 9.64
CA MET A 91 -70.37 9.63 8.34
C MET A 91 -69.20 10.63 8.41
N ILE A 92 -68.03 10.27 7.92
CA ILE A 92 -66.80 11.08 7.91
C ILE A 92 -66.34 11.31 6.46
N ARG A 93 -66.09 12.57 6.08
CA ARG A 93 -65.55 12.90 4.75
C ARG A 93 -64.05 12.57 4.69
N LYS A 94 -63.50 12.23 3.51
CA LYS A 94 -62.06 11.95 3.33
C LYS A 94 -61.16 13.09 3.84
N SER A 95 -61.61 14.34 3.72
CA SER A 95 -60.96 15.55 4.25
C SER A 95 -60.78 15.55 5.77
N ASP A 96 -61.76 14.99 6.48
CA ASP A 96 -61.89 15.11 7.94
C ASP A 96 -61.15 13.96 8.65
N ALA A 97 -60.86 12.87 7.93
CA ALA A 97 -60.12 11.70 8.39
C ALA A 97 -58.59 11.94 8.41
N VAL A 98 -58.18 13.02 9.11
CA VAL A 98 -56.79 13.55 9.15
C VAL A 98 -55.78 12.54 9.68
N VAL A 99 -56.17 11.62 10.57
CA VAL A 99 -55.25 10.57 11.08
C VAL A 99 -54.93 9.51 10.02
N ARG A 100 -55.84 9.30 9.06
CA ARG A 100 -55.75 8.23 8.06
C ARG A 100 -55.13 8.69 6.74
N TYR A 101 -55.59 9.83 6.21
CA TYR A 101 -55.13 10.38 4.92
C TYR A 101 -54.24 11.63 5.08
N GLY A 102 -54.42 12.37 6.18
CA GLY A 102 -53.65 13.56 6.53
C GLY A 102 -52.41 13.24 7.38
N ASN A 103 -51.73 14.27 7.88
CA ASN A 103 -50.56 14.09 8.74
C ASN A 103 -50.91 14.45 10.20
N PRO A 104 -51.25 13.48 11.09
CA PRO A 104 -51.91 13.71 12.39
C PRO A 104 -51.17 14.55 13.45
N PHE A 105 -50.03 15.17 13.11
CA PHE A 105 -49.19 15.92 14.03
C PHE A 105 -48.88 17.36 13.54
N VAL A 106 -49.43 17.78 12.41
CA VAL A 106 -49.34 19.17 11.93
C VAL A 106 -50.28 20.02 12.77
N GLY A 107 -49.73 20.74 13.75
CA GLY A 107 -50.46 21.60 14.69
C GLY A 107 -50.05 21.45 16.16
N MET A 108 -49.26 20.43 16.53
CA MET A 108 -48.95 20.11 17.92
C MET A 108 -47.76 20.90 18.52
N THR A 109 -47.49 22.11 18.01
CA THR A 109 -46.33 22.95 18.36
C THR A 109 -46.73 24.35 18.85
N GLN A 110 -47.75 24.43 19.70
CA GLN A 110 -48.00 25.60 20.56
C GLN A 110 -48.42 25.13 21.95
N ILE A 111 -47.44 25.03 22.86
CA ILE A 111 -47.66 25.12 24.31
C ILE A 111 -46.89 26.35 24.75
N THR A 112 -47.62 27.41 25.10
CA THR A 112 -47.07 28.74 25.39
C THR A 112 -46.54 28.79 26.82
N SER A 113 -45.22 28.93 27.00
CA SER A 113 -44.64 29.36 28.27
C SER A 113 -44.80 30.87 28.44
N PRO A 114 -45.22 31.38 29.62
CA PRO A 114 -45.28 32.82 29.88
C PRO A 114 -43.86 33.43 29.95
N PRO A 115 -43.68 34.72 29.59
CA PRO A 115 -42.36 35.35 29.55
C PRO A 115 -41.88 35.82 30.95
N PRO A 116 -40.59 35.66 31.29
CA PRO A 116 -39.95 36.41 32.37
C PRO A 116 -39.66 37.87 31.93
N THR A 117 -39.47 38.75 32.91
CA THR A 117 -39.36 40.21 32.73
C THR A 117 -37.96 40.71 32.36
N THR A 118 -37.91 41.95 31.86
CA THR A 118 -36.73 42.66 31.36
C THR A 118 -35.76 43.18 32.43
N GLN A 119 -34.46 43.12 32.12
CA GLN A 119 -33.39 44.12 32.42
C GLN A 119 -32.22 43.80 31.46
N GLN A 120 -31.80 44.73 30.57
CA GLN A 120 -30.68 45.69 30.73
C GLN A 120 -29.34 44.98 31.06
N SER A 121 -28.22 45.17 30.34
CA SER A 121 -27.72 46.39 29.63
C SER A 121 -26.59 46.12 28.61
N SER A 122 -26.12 47.17 27.90
CA SER A 122 -24.72 47.43 27.43
C SER A 122 -23.99 46.35 26.56
N SER A 123 -23.81 46.55 25.24
CA SER A 123 -22.64 47.17 24.54
C SER A 123 -21.36 46.30 24.46
N GLU A 124 -20.60 46.18 23.35
CA GLU A 124 -20.67 46.78 22.00
C GLU A 124 -19.82 45.98 20.96
N TYR A 125 -20.05 46.24 19.66
CA TYR A 125 -19.24 45.99 18.43
C TYR A 125 -18.01 45.03 18.43
N SER A 126 -17.97 43.92 17.65
CA SER A 126 -17.70 43.77 16.18
C SER A 126 -16.23 43.40 15.85
N ASN A 127 -15.74 42.96 14.67
CA ASN A 127 -16.21 42.68 13.29
C ASN A 127 -15.07 41.90 12.52
N THR A 128 -15.12 41.28 11.32
CA THR A 128 -16.13 40.84 10.32
C THR A 128 -15.49 39.81 9.35
N SER A 129 -16.21 38.77 8.88
CA SER A 129 -15.97 38.13 7.57
C SER A 129 -17.20 37.31 7.11
N MET A 130 -18.13 37.88 6.33
CA MET A 130 -18.12 38.02 4.85
C MET A 130 -18.30 36.73 4.04
N ALA A 131 -19.50 36.58 3.46
CA ALA A 131 -19.78 35.99 2.15
C ALA A 131 -21.02 36.71 1.57
N MET A 132 -21.08 36.94 0.25
CA MET A 132 -22.05 37.86 -0.36
C MET A 132 -23.24 37.17 -1.08
N SER A 133 -24.27 37.98 -1.30
CA SER A 133 -25.57 37.69 -1.94
C SER A 133 -25.55 37.71 -3.48
N VAL A 134 -26.61 37.17 -4.08
CA VAL A 134 -27.12 37.56 -5.41
C VAL A 134 -28.64 37.87 -5.28
N HIS A 135 -29.17 38.70 -6.18
CA HIS A 135 -30.46 39.40 -6.07
C HIS A 135 -31.73 38.59 -6.39
N MET A 136 -32.88 39.12 -5.91
CA MET A 136 -34.20 39.41 -6.54
C MET A 136 -34.67 38.55 -7.75
N GLU A 137 -35.97 38.37 -8.03
CA GLU A 137 -37.08 39.36 -8.00
C GLU A 137 -38.40 38.84 -7.38
N GLN A 138 -39.41 39.72 -7.35
CA GLN A 138 -40.72 39.53 -6.70
C GLN A 138 -41.85 39.91 -7.68
N GLU A 139 -42.77 38.97 -7.93
CA GLU A 139 -44.09 39.26 -8.52
C GLU A 139 -45.19 38.57 -7.70
N ASP A 140 -46.30 39.26 -7.49
CA ASP A 140 -47.43 38.80 -6.69
C ASP A 140 -48.41 37.94 -7.50
N HIS A 141 -48.53 36.66 -7.13
CA HIS A 141 -49.67 35.84 -7.54
C HIS A 141 -50.25 35.07 -6.35
N LEU A 142 -51.47 35.46 -5.94
CA LEU A 142 -52.28 34.70 -5.00
C LEU A 142 -52.57 33.32 -5.59
N THR A 143 -51.89 32.29 -5.06
CA THR A 143 -52.15 30.89 -5.36
C THR A 143 -52.74 30.21 -4.12
N PRO A 144 -53.75 29.33 -4.28
CA PRO A 144 -54.46 28.76 -3.14
C PRO A 144 -53.55 27.86 -2.29
N THR A 145 -53.80 27.84 -0.98
CA THR A 145 -53.03 27.13 0.04
C THR A 145 -52.65 25.72 -0.42
N LYS A 146 -51.37 25.52 -0.77
CA LYS A 146 -50.87 24.28 -1.39
C LYS A 146 -51.14 23.10 -0.46
N ALA A 147 -52.10 22.26 -0.85
CA ALA A 147 -52.56 21.15 -0.03
C ALA A 147 -51.38 20.26 0.39
N ALA A 148 -51.38 19.83 1.66
CA ALA A 148 -50.38 18.90 2.16
C ALA A 148 -50.35 17.65 1.26
N PRO A 149 -49.16 17.18 0.82
CA PRO A 149 -49.08 16.14 -0.20
C PRO A 149 -49.80 14.87 0.26
N GLU A 150 -50.81 14.44 -0.50
CA GLU A 150 -51.61 13.26 -0.18
C GLU A 150 -50.71 12.03 0.00
N GLN A 151 -51.05 11.20 0.98
CA GLN A 151 -50.32 9.98 1.28
C GLN A 151 -50.84 8.85 0.40
N TYR A 152 -49.93 8.17 -0.29
CA TYR A 152 -50.27 7.05 -1.13
C TYR A 152 -50.34 5.80 -0.26
N LEU A 153 -51.56 5.27 -0.12
CA LEU A 153 -51.87 4.11 0.72
C LEU A 153 -51.87 2.79 -0.06
N GLY A 154 -51.30 2.77 -1.27
CA GLY A 154 -51.26 1.61 -2.17
C GLY A 154 -52.60 1.34 -2.86
N ASP A 155 -52.53 0.65 -3.99
CA ASP A 155 -53.68 0.32 -4.84
C ASP A 155 -54.22 -1.07 -4.47
N LEU A 156 -55.54 -1.21 -4.30
CA LEU A 156 -56.18 -2.44 -3.83
C LEU A 156 -56.12 -3.56 -4.90
N ILE A 157 -55.67 -4.75 -4.52
CA ILE A 157 -55.68 -5.93 -5.39
C ILE A 157 -57.12 -6.43 -5.52
N THR A 158 -57.59 -6.53 -6.77
CA THR A 158 -58.94 -6.97 -7.12
C THR A 158 -59.26 -8.36 -6.55
N GLY A 159 -60.49 -8.53 -6.06
CA GLY A 159 -60.94 -9.76 -5.40
C GLY A 159 -60.43 -9.98 -3.97
N THR A 160 -59.54 -9.13 -3.44
CA THR A 160 -59.05 -9.23 -2.05
C THR A 160 -59.75 -8.25 -1.12
N TYR A 161 -59.80 -8.55 0.19
CA TYR A 161 -60.37 -7.64 1.18
C TYR A 161 -59.49 -6.39 1.43
N CYS A 162 -58.16 -6.56 1.40
CA CYS A 162 -57.22 -5.56 1.91
C CYS A 162 -55.80 -5.63 1.32
N SER A 163 -55.49 -6.55 0.42
CA SER A 163 -54.13 -6.67 -0.13
C SER A 163 -53.87 -5.52 -1.09
N ARG A 164 -52.68 -4.90 -1.04
CA ARG A 164 -52.37 -3.69 -1.83
C ARG A 164 -51.00 -3.75 -2.47
N ILE A 165 -50.87 -3.11 -3.64
CA ILE A 165 -49.60 -2.91 -4.33
C ILE A 165 -49.14 -1.46 -4.13
N PHE A 166 -47.87 -1.28 -3.77
CA PHE A 166 -47.22 0.02 -3.69
C PHE A 166 -46.18 0.11 -4.80
N SER A 167 -46.38 1.03 -5.75
CA SER A 167 -45.47 1.28 -6.86
C SER A 167 -44.71 2.61 -6.70
N ASP A 168 -43.39 2.55 -6.80
CA ASP A 168 -42.48 3.70 -6.99
C ASP A 168 -42.52 4.71 -5.82
N CYS A 169 -42.11 4.20 -4.65
CA CYS A 169 -42.07 4.88 -3.36
C CYS A 169 -40.86 5.83 -3.18
N ASP A 170 -40.05 6.03 -4.22
CA ASP A 170 -39.10 7.15 -4.30
C ASP A 170 -39.83 8.49 -4.55
N ARG A 171 -40.88 8.45 -5.38
CA ARG A 171 -41.68 9.63 -5.79
C ARG A 171 -42.94 9.79 -4.96
N LYS A 172 -43.59 8.68 -4.59
CA LYS A 172 -44.83 8.68 -3.80
C LYS A 172 -44.51 8.53 -2.31
N LYS A 173 -45.15 9.31 -1.45
CA LYS A 173 -45.08 9.12 0.01
C LYS A 173 -45.94 7.92 0.43
N CYS A 174 -45.37 6.73 0.26
CA CYS A 174 -45.97 5.45 0.61
C CYS A 174 -46.14 5.30 2.13
N ARG A 175 -47.37 5.06 2.57
CA ARG A 175 -47.69 4.64 3.94
C ARG A 175 -48.52 3.37 3.91
N LEU A 176 -48.03 2.34 4.59
CA LEU A 176 -48.63 1.03 4.64
C LEU A 176 -49.43 0.94 5.94
N GLN A 177 -50.75 0.80 5.84
CA GLN A 177 -51.69 0.80 6.98
C GLN A 177 -52.45 -0.54 7.05
N SER A 178 -52.71 -1.02 8.27
CA SER A 178 -53.68 -2.09 8.50
C SER A 178 -55.07 -1.71 7.95
N PRO A 179 -55.96 -2.69 7.67
CA PRO A 179 -57.36 -2.39 7.39
C PRO A 179 -57.94 -1.51 8.50
N ASN A 180 -58.80 -0.57 8.12
CA ASN A 180 -59.57 0.29 9.03
C ASN A 180 -58.76 1.20 9.98
N PHE A 181 -57.43 1.28 9.82
CA PHE A 181 -56.56 2.14 10.64
C PHE A 181 -57.10 3.59 10.69
N PRO A 182 -57.21 4.23 11.87
CA PRO A 182 -56.68 3.81 13.18
C PRO A 182 -57.65 2.99 14.06
N GLY A 183 -58.77 2.50 13.51
CA GLY A 183 -59.77 1.71 14.23
C GLY A 183 -59.52 0.21 14.14
N LEU A 184 -60.47 -0.58 14.66
CA LEU A 184 -60.40 -2.04 14.68
C LEU A 184 -60.31 -2.64 13.27
N TYR A 185 -59.21 -3.34 13.03
CA TYR A 185 -59.05 -4.25 11.90
C TYR A 185 -59.99 -5.48 12.08
N PRO A 186 -60.57 -6.04 11.00
CA PRO A 186 -61.45 -7.20 11.11
C PRO A 186 -60.72 -8.49 11.51
N ARG A 187 -61.50 -9.55 11.76
CA ARG A 187 -61.04 -10.90 12.10
C ARG A 187 -61.04 -11.81 10.86
N ASN A 188 -60.34 -12.94 10.94
CA ASN A 188 -60.24 -13.97 9.90
C ASN A 188 -59.72 -13.46 8.54
N LEU A 189 -58.62 -12.70 8.52
CA LEU A 189 -58.08 -12.15 7.27
C LEU A 189 -56.56 -12.25 7.18
N THR A 190 -56.06 -12.27 5.95
CA THR A 190 -54.64 -12.05 5.64
C THR A 190 -54.51 -11.01 4.52
N CYS A 191 -53.76 -9.95 4.77
CA CYS A 191 -53.45 -8.90 3.79
C CYS A 191 -52.01 -9.06 3.30
N TYR A 192 -51.82 -8.98 1.99
CA TYR A 192 -50.50 -8.88 1.36
C TYR A 192 -50.26 -7.47 0.85
N TYR A 193 -49.22 -6.82 1.36
CA TYR A 193 -48.79 -5.48 0.96
C TYR A 193 -47.47 -5.61 0.19
N ALA A 194 -47.57 -5.61 -1.14
CA ALA A 194 -46.43 -5.82 -2.01
C ALA A 194 -45.86 -4.48 -2.50
N VAL A 195 -44.63 -4.18 -2.11
CA VAL A 195 -43.91 -2.94 -2.46
C VAL A 195 -42.92 -3.23 -3.57
N ARG A 196 -42.95 -2.43 -4.65
CA ARG A 196 -42.06 -2.56 -5.81
C ARG A 196 -41.52 -1.21 -6.27
N GLN A 197 -40.23 -1.15 -6.56
CA GLN A 197 -39.61 -0.02 -7.26
C GLN A 197 -39.33 -0.44 -8.71
N HIS A 198 -40.05 0.15 -9.67
CA HIS A 198 -39.87 -0.14 -11.10
C HIS A 198 -38.87 0.83 -11.72
N ILE A 199 -38.91 2.10 -11.32
CA ILE A 199 -38.03 3.15 -11.84
C ILE A 199 -36.75 3.19 -11.00
N ILE A 200 -35.64 2.68 -11.53
CA ILE A 200 -34.32 2.68 -10.90
C ILE A 200 -33.35 3.51 -11.75
N PRO A 201 -32.61 4.49 -11.19
CA PRO A 201 -31.62 5.26 -11.94
C PRO A 201 -30.49 4.38 -12.52
N PRO A 202 -29.92 4.73 -13.69
CA PRO A 202 -28.84 3.95 -14.30
C PRO A 202 -27.61 3.87 -13.38
N GLY A 203 -27.01 2.68 -13.28
CA GLY A 203 -25.88 2.39 -12.39
C GLY A 203 -26.25 2.26 -10.90
N LYS A 204 -27.49 2.54 -10.50
CA LYS A 204 -27.99 2.33 -9.14
C LYS A 204 -28.76 1.02 -9.02
N TYR A 205 -28.94 0.59 -7.78
CA TYR A 205 -29.75 -0.55 -7.36
C TYR A 205 -30.63 -0.11 -6.19
N ALA A 206 -31.89 -0.56 -6.16
CA ALA A 206 -32.88 -0.11 -5.17
C ALA A 206 -33.04 -1.13 -4.03
N LEU A 207 -33.07 -0.62 -2.80
CA LEU A 207 -33.40 -1.36 -1.58
C LEU A 207 -34.65 -0.70 -0.97
N ILE A 208 -35.63 -1.50 -0.53
CA ILE A 208 -36.85 -1.01 0.10
C ILE A 208 -36.73 -1.15 1.61
N SER A 209 -36.94 -0.04 2.31
CA SER A 209 -36.92 0.04 3.76
C SER A 209 -38.35 0.19 4.30
N VAL A 210 -38.68 -0.56 5.36
CA VAL A 210 -39.94 -0.48 6.09
C VAL A 210 -39.65 -0.35 7.59
N ARG A 211 -40.30 0.60 8.27
CA ARG A 211 -40.05 0.92 9.69
C ARG A 211 -41.23 1.64 10.34
N GLN A 212 -41.22 1.77 11.67
CA GLN A 212 -42.03 2.77 12.36
C GLN A 212 -41.30 3.34 13.58
N THR A 213 -40.90 4.61 13.51
CA THR A 213 -40.21 5.33 14.60
C THR A 213 -41.14 5.76 15.74
N ARG A 214 -42.46 5.63 15.57
CA ARG A 214 -43.50 6.04 16.52
C ARG A 214 -44.31 4.85 16.99
N GLY A 215 -43.90 4.23 18.09
CA GLY A 215 -44.53 3.02 18.62
C GLY A 215 -46.01 3.14 18.98
N GLN A 216 -46.51 4.36 19.24
CA GLN A 216 -47.94 4.62 19.39
C GLN A 216 -48.77 4.39 18.12
N LEU A 217 -48.13 4.27 16.94
CA LEU A 217 -48.77 3.92 15.67
C LEU A 217 -48.77 2.40 15.41
N ILE A 218 -48.38 1.58 16.39
CA ILE A 218 -48.36 0.11 16.36
C ILE A 218 -49.16 -0.42 17.56
N ALA A 219 -50.18 -1.23 17.27
CA ALA A 219 -51.12 -1.82 18.22
C ALA A 219 -51.76 -3.08 17.62
N VAL A 220 -50.95 -4.11 17.39
CA VAL A 220 -51.35 -5.46 16.97
C VAL A 220 -51.52 -6.31 18.23
N ARG A 221 -52.61 -7.07 18.36
CA ARG A 221 -52.87 -7.82 19.60
C ARG A 221 -51.85 -8.95 19.82
N ALA A 222 -51.20 -9.00 20.98
CA ALA A 222 -50.30 -10.10 21.34
C ALA A 222 -50.69 -10.87 22.61
N LEU A 223 -51.70 -10.39 23.37
CA LEU A 223 -52.12 -11.01 24.63
C LEU A 223 -53.60 -11.47 24.61
N PRO A 224 -53.94 -12.55 25.36
CA PRO A 224 -55.29 -13.12 25.39
C PRO A 224 -56.40 -12.18 25.89
N ALA A 225 -57.65 -12.65 25.82
CA ALA A 225 -58.83 -11.91 26.32
C ALA A 225 -58.87 -11.73 27.85
N THR A 226 -58.16 -12.59 28.59
CA THR A 226 -58.18 -12.66 30.06
C THR A 226 -57.15 -11.76 30.74
N GLN A 227 -56.24 -11.16 29.98
CA GLN A 227 -55.16 -10.31 30.51
C GLN A 227 -55.28 -8.91 29.91
N ALA A 228 -55.51 -7.91 30.76
CA ALA A 228 -55.28 -6.52 30.40
C ALA A 228 -53.77 -6.31 30.24
N GLU A 229 -53.34 -5.64 29.18
CA GLU A 229 -51.93 -5.29 28.98
C GLU A 229 -51.54 -4.21 30.01
N PRO A 230 -50.68 -4.48 31.00
CA PRO A 230 -50.18 -3.42 31.86
C PRO A 230 -49.26 -2.50 31.04
N PRO A 231 -49.27 -1.18 31.27
CA PRO A 231 -48.22 -0.32 30.72
C PRO A 231 -46.88 -0.58 31.45
N PRO A 232 -45.73 -0.58 30.75
CA PRO A 232 -45.54 -0.30 29.33
C PRO A 232 -46.02 -1.44 28.41
N ARG A 233 -46.46 -1.07 27.21
CA ARG A 233 -46.66 -2.03 26.11
C ARG A 233 -45.34 -2.24 25.38
N GLU A 234 -45.04 -3.48 25.02
CA GLU A 234 -43.79 -3.92 24.42
C GLU A 234 -44.03 -4.54 23.03
N LEU A 235 -43.02 -4.51 22.16
CA LEU A 235 -43.04 -5.18 20.86
C LEU A 235 -42.63 -6.65 21.01
N ARG A 236 -43.57 -7.56 20.78
CA ARG A 236 -43.34 -9.01 20.81
C ARG A 236 -42.93 -9.53 19.44
N LEU A 237 -42.12 -10.59 19.43
CA LEU A 237 -41.40 -11.01 18.23
C LEU A 237 -41.52 -12.53 17.99
N TRP A 238 -41.58 -12.92 16.72
CA TRP A 238 -41.47 -14.31 16.27
C TRP A 238 -42.48 -15.29 16.92
N GLN A 239 -42.03 -16.16 17.83
CA GLN A 239 -42.89 -17.14 18.52
C GLN A 239 -43.84 -16.52 19.53
N ASP A 240 -43.51 -15.36 20.10
CA ASP A 240 -44.34 -14.66 21.09
C ASP A 240 -45.72 -14.24 20.54
N CYS A 241 -45.83 -14.22 19.20
CA CYS A 241 -47.03 -13.82 18.45
C CYS A 241 -47.96 -14.99 18.10
N ASP A 242 -47.51 -16.23 18.24
CA ASP A 242 -48.28 -17.42 17.84
C ASP A 242 -49.41 -17.75 18.83
N ILE A 243 -49.46 -17.07 19.98
CA ILE A 243 -50.50 -17.16 21.02
C ILE A 243 -51.85 -16.62 20.53
N VAL A 244 -51.85 -15.48 19.85
CA VAL A 244 -53.07 -14.80 19.37
C VAL A 244 -53.24 -14.97 17.86
N GLN A 245 -52.15 -15.17 17.11
CA GLN A 245 -52.14 -15.22 15.64
C GLN A 245 -52.55 -13.90 14.94
N ASP A 246 -52.53 -12.78 15.68
CA ASP A 246 -52.46 -11.43 15.12
C ASP A 246 -50.98 -11.05 14.98
N TYR A 247 -50.43 -11.02 13.77
CA TYR A 247 -49.02 -10.67 13.55
C TYR A 247 -48.74 -10.03 12.18
N VAL A 248 -47.63 -9.31 12.10
CA VAL A 248 -47.08 -8.73 10.87
C VAL A 248 -45.74 -9.40 10.55
N THR A 249 -45.60 -9.91 9.32
CA THR A 249 -44.37 -10.57 8.82
C THR A 249 -43.81 -9.77 7.64
N ILE A 250 -42.50 -9.52 7.63
CA ILE A 250 -41.78 -8.81 6.55
C ILE A 250 -40.84 -9.80 5.86
N TYR A 251 -41.04 -9.98 4.56
CA TYR A 251 -40.29 -10.92 3.70
C TYR A 251 -39.32 -10.19 2.77
N ASP A 252 -38.14 -10.79 2.55
CA ASP A 252 -37.09 -10.29 1.66
C ASP A 252 -37.39 -10.60 0.18
N GLY A 253 -38.49 -10.06 -0.34
CA GLY A 253 -38.91 -10.26 -1.73
C GLY A 253 -40.38 -10.02 -1.98
N TYR A 254 -40.89 -10.59 -3.07
CA TYR A 254 -42.28 -10.41 -3.50
C TYR A 254 -43.22 -11.52 -3.01
N THR A 255 -42.70 -12.58 -2.38
CA THR A 255 -43.47 -13.80 -2.06
C THR A 255 -43.25 -14.31 -0.65
N THR A 256 -44.22 -15.06 -0.11
CA THR A 256 -44.10 -15.76 1.19
C THR A 256 -43.12 -16.95 1.17
N ARG A 257 -42.48 -17.24 0.03
CA ARG A 257 -41.38 -18.21 -0.10
C ARG A 257 -40.00 -17.57 0.16
N ASP A 258 -39.95 -16.25 0.23
CA ASP A 258 -38.71 -15.50 0.46
C ASP A 258 -38.32 -15.50 1.95
N PRO A 259 -37.06 -15.19 2.33
CA PRO A 259 -36.65 -15.20 3.73
C PRO A 259 -37.39 -14.16 4.59
N VAL A 260 -37.78 -14.53 5.82
CA VAL A 260 -38.38 -13.58 6.78
C VAL A 260 -37.30 -12.72 7.43
N ILE A 261 -37.42 -11.40 7.27
CA ILE A 261 -36.56 -10.40 7.92
C ILE A 261 -37.01 -10.15 9.36
N LEU A 262 -38.32 -10.01 9.57
CA LEU A 262 -38.93 -9.63 10.86
C LEU A 262 -40.36 -10.19 10.96
N LYS A 263 -40.73 -10.73 12.12
CA LYS A 263 -42.13 -11.03 12.50
C LYS A 263 -42.41 -10.38 13.85
N PHE A 264 -43.46 -9.56 13.94
CA PHE A 264 -43.79 -8.80 15.16
C PHE A 264 -45.30 -8.72 15.44
N CYS A 265 -45.61 -8.44 16.71
CA CYS A 265 -46.93 -8.17 17.26
C CYS A 265 -46.78 -7.28 18.52
N GLY A 266 -47.87 -6.92 19.18
CA GLY A 266 -47.85 -5.98 20.31
C GLY A 266 -47.85 -4.53 19.84
N GLY A 267 -47.24 -3.64 20.61
CA GLY A 267 -47.27 -2.21 20.31
C GLY A 267 -46.64 -1.34 21.38
N GLY A 268 -46.77 -0.02 21.24
CA GLY A 268 -46.16 0.97 22.16
C GLY A 268 -44.70 1.30 21.83
N GLU A 269 -43.92 0.32 21.36
CA GLU A 269 -42.51 0.46 20.97
C GLU A 269 -42.32 0.64 19.44
N PRO A 270 -41.22 1.30 19.01
CA PRO A 270 -40.93 1.51 17.59
C PRO A 270 -40.53 0.22 16.88
N VAL A 271 -41.06 0.00 15.67
CA VAL A 271 -40.64 -1.11 14.79
C VAL A 271 -39.34 -0.72 14.08
N PRO A 272 -38.26 -1.51 14.23
CA PRO A 272 -36.95 -1.18 13.66
C PRO A 272 -36.93 -1.28 12.13
N GLU A 273 -35.82 -0.86 11.52
CA GLU A 273 -35.71 -0.73 10.08
C GLU A 273 -35.40 -2.08 9.39
N ALA A 274 -36.43 -2.67 8.79
CA ALA A 274 -36.32 -3.84 7.93
C ALA A 274 -36.09 -3.39 6.48
N ILE A 275 -35.01 -3.87 5.85
CA ILE A 275 -34.57 -3.45 4.52
C ILE A 275 -34.40 -4.67 3.62
N SER A 276 -35.07 -4.71 2.45
CA SER A 276 -34.91 -5.78 1.47
C SER A 276 -33.55 -5.77 0.78
N SER A 277 -33.10 -6.94 0.34
CA SER A 277 -31.91 -7.14 -0.50
C SER A 277 -32.08 -6.66 -1.95
N GLY A 278 -33.31 -6.27 -2.35
CA GLY A 278 -33.66 -5.91 -3.73
C GLY A 278 -34.84 -4.94 -3.84
N SER A 279 -35.25 -4.66 -5.08
CA SER A 279 -36.28 -3.68 -5.44
C SER A 279 -37.73 -4.11 -5.15
N GLU A 280 -37.92 -5.16 -4.35
CA GLU A 280 -39.21 -5.75 -4.00
C GLU A 280 -39.21 -6.16 -2.52
N LEU A 281 -40.32 -5.94 -1.83
CA LEU A 281 -40.54 -6.31 -0.42
C LEU A 281 -42.02 -6.60 -0.20
N LEU A 282 -42.32 -7.62 0.61
CA LEU A 282 -43.67 -8.06 0.93
C LEU A 282 -43.88 -7.96 2.44
N VAL A 283 -44.96 -7.29 2.85
CA VAL A 283 -45.48 -7.36 4.22
C VAL A 283 -46.77 -8.17 4.21
N GLU A 284 -46.84 -9.17 5.07
CA GLU A 284 -48.03 -9.96 5.38
C GLU A 284 -48.60 -9.49 6.72
N PHE A 285 -49.92 -9.40 6.81
CA PHE A 285 -50.63 -9.17 8.08
C PHE A 285 -51.76 -10.18 8.19
N THR A 286 -51.70 -11.03 9.22
CA THR A 286 -52.69 -12.07 9.51
C THR A 286 -53.42 -11.74 10.81
N THR A 287 -54.73 -12.06 10.89
CA THR A 287 -55.54 -11.87 12.09
C THR A 287 -56.36 -13.13 12.42
N SER A 288 -56.56 -13.35 13.72
CA SER A 288 -57.27 -14.54 14.22
C SER A 288 -58.73 -14.63 13.75
N PRO A 289 -59.31 -15.83 13.62
CA PRO A 289 -60.70 -15.98 13.17
C PRO A 289 -61.75 -15.44 14.17
N TYR A 290 -61.49 -15.58 15.47
CA TYR A 290 -62.36 -15.12 16.54
C TYR A 290 -61.69 -14.00 17.35
N GLY A 291 -62.47 -13.03 17.83
CA GLY A 291 -61.95 -11.91 18.62
C GLY A 291 -62.91 -11.37 19.68
N THR A 292 -62.39 -10.49 20.53
CA THR A 292 -63.16 -9.71 21.50
C THR A 292 -62.59 -8.30 21.59
N PHE A 293 -63.43 -7.30 21.88
CA PHE A 293 -63.00 -5.92 22.06
C PHE A 293 -62.14 -5.76 23.33
N LEU A 294 -61.37 -4.68 23.44
CA LEU A 294 -60.41 -4.52 24.54
C LEU A 294 -61.09 -4.27 25.90
N ARG A 295 -60.47 -4.78 26.97
CA ARG A 295 -60.90 -4.58 28.35
C ARG A 295 -59.66 -4.42 29.26
N PRO A 296 -59.46 -3.26 29.91
CA PRO A 296 -60.11 -1.98 29.67
C PRO A 296 -59.69 -1.38 28.30
N THR A 297 -60.45 -0.42 27.78
CA THR A 297 -60.05 0.35 26.59
C THR A 297 -58.97 1.39 26.97
N PRO A 298 -57.78 1.40 26.33
CA PRO A 298 -56.76 2.41 26.60
C PRO A 298 -57.24 3.82 26.17
N PRO A 299 -56.88 4.88 26.92
CA PRO A 299 -57.10 6.25 26.45
C PRO A 299 -56.31 6.46 25.14
N HIS A 300 -56.98 6.98 24.11
CA HIS A 300 -56.44 7.19 22.76
C HIS A 300 -55.92 5.91 22.06
N SER A 301 -56.62 4.78 22.21
CA SER A 301 -56.29 3.52 21.52
C SER A 301 -56.40 3.62 19.99
N LEU A 302 -55.28 3.96 19.34
CA LEU A 302 -55.04 3.59 17.94
C LEU A 302 -54.91 2.07 17.86
N HIS A 303 -55.48 1.46 16.81
CA HIS A 303 -55.50 0.02 16.58
C HIS A 303 -54.86 -0.36 15.24
N GLY A 304 -54.29 -1.56 15.17
CA GLY A 304 -53.60 -2.05 13.98
C GLY A 304 -52.21 -1.43 13.85
N PHE A 305 -51.82 -1.00 12.66
CA PHE A 305 -50.50 -0.41 12.46
C PHE A 305 -50.44 0.56 11.29
N GLN A 306 -49.46 1.46 11.35
CA GLN A 306 -48.93 2.17 10.20
C GLN A 306 -47.41 1.99 10.11
N LEU A 307 -46.89 1.65 8.94
CA LEU A 307 -45.47 1.58 8.61
C LEU A 307 -45.11 2.66 7.57
N GLU A 308 -43.93 3.26 7.74
CA GLU A 308 -43.31 4.14 6.76
C GLU A 308 -42.46 3.30 5.78
N VAL A 309 -42.63 3.57 4.48
CA VAL A 309 -41.85 2.93 3.41
C VAL A 309 -40.89 3.96 2.82
N GLN A 310 -39.60 3.62 2.70
CA GLN A 310 -38.57 4.46 2.11
C GLN A 310 -37.72 3.67 1.11
N VAL A 311 -37.46 4.24 -0.07
CA VAL A 311 -36.56 3.64 -1.06
C VAL A 311 -35.15 4.23 -0.89
N LYS A 312 -34.13 3.36 -0.91
CA LYS A 312 -32.71 3.72 -0.79
C LYS A 312 -31.97 3.22 -2.03
N PHE A 313 -31.28 4.10 -2.74
CA PHE A 313 -30.49 3.75 -3.92
C PHE A 313 -29.00 3.57 -3.56
N VAL A 314 -28.44 2.39 -3.85
CA VAL A 314 -27.00 2.08 -3.70
C VAL A 314 -26.35 1.91 -5.07
N ASP A 315 -25.02 1.96 -5.14
CA ASP A 315 -24.30 1.73 -6.41
C ASP A 315 -24.29 0.24 -6.78
N ALA A 316 -24.74 -0.09 -7.99
CA ALA A 316 -24.92 -1.47 -8.43
C ALA A 316 -23.60 -2.27 -8.47
N ASN A 317 -22.46 -1.59 -8.65
CA ASN A 317 -21.13 -2.21 -8.64
C ASN A 317 -20.50 -2.32 -7.24
N SER A 318 -21.18 -1.87 -6.19
CA SER A 318 -20.64 -1.89 -4.82
C SER A 318 -20.90 -3.24 -4.11
N PRO A 319 -19.94 -3.77 -3.32
CA PRO A 319 -20.11 -5.01 -2.55
C PRO A 319 -20.89 -4.76 -1.25
N THR A 320 -22.02 -4.05 -1.35
CA THR A 320 -22.81 -3.56 -0.21
C THR A 320 -24.23 -4.10 -0.13
N TYR A 321 -24.64 -4.93 -1.10
CA TYR A 321 -25.94 -5.60 -1.13
C TYR A 321 -25.81 -6.97 -1.81
N THR A 322 -26.63 -7.95 -1.41
CA THR A 322 -26.57 -9.29 -1.97
C THR A 322 -27.27 -9.36 -3.31
N ARG A 323 -26.59 -9.92 -4.30
CA ARG A 323 -27.23 -10.32 -5.56
C ARG A 323 -27.88 -11.70 -5.36
N ASN A 324 -29.04 -11.92 -5.99
CA ASN A 324 -29.74 -13.20 -5.99
C ASN A 324 -30.06 -13.79 -4.59
N LYS A 325 -30.22 -12.94 -3.56
CA LYS A 325 -30.53 -13.30 -2.15
C LYS A 325 -29.55 -14.27 -1.49
N ARG A 326 -28.34 -14.42 -2.04
CA ARG A 326 -27.23 -15.18 -1.42
C ARG A 326 -26.20 -14.20 -0.86
N CYS A 327 -25.78 -14.40 0.38
CA CYS A 327 -24.80 -13.53 1.02
C CYS A 327 -23.36 -13.93 0.68
N GLU A 328 -22.99 -13.67 -0.57
CA GLU A 328 -21.73 -14.12 -1.16
C GLU A 328 -21.17 -13.03 -2.07
N PHE A 329 -19.96 -12.54 -1.75
CA PHE A 329 -19.31 -11.42 -2.41
C PHE A 329 -17.95 -11.84 -2.98
N TRP A 330 -17.81 -11.88 -4.30
CA TRP A 330 -16.56 -12.20 -4.99
C TRP A 330 -15.83 -10.93 -5.41
N LEU A 331 -14.61 -10.75 -4.88
CA LEU A 331 -13.79 -9.55 -5.03
C LEU A 331 -12.46 -9.92 -5.67
N GLN A 332 -12.28 -9.58 -6.93
CA GLN A 332 -11.11 -9.96 -7.73
C GLN A 332 -10.43 -8.72 -8.33
N GLY A 333 -9.10 -8.67 -8.29
CA GLY A 333 -8.32 -7.59 -8.93
C GLY A 333 -6.90 -7.42 -8.37
N THR A 334 -6.30 -6.26 -8.65
CA THR A 334 -4.93 -5.89 -8.24
C THR A 334 -4.86 -4.61 -7.39
N GLY A 335 -5.98 -4.15 -6.84
CA GLY A 335 -6.07 -2.90 -6.07
C GLY A 335 -6.79 -3.10 -4.73
N GLY A 336 -6.63 -2.14 -3.82
CA GLY A 336 -7.29 -2.15 -2.51
C GLY A 336 -8.64 -1.44 -2.47
N GLY A 337 -9.34 -1.58 -1.34
CA GLY A 337 -10.65 -0.99 -1.12
C GLY A 337 -11.15 -1.06 0.32
N VAL A 338 -12.34 -0.49 0.55
CA VAL A 338 -13.06 -0.55 1.84
C VAL A 338 -14.19 -1.57 1.72
N LEU A 339 -14.24 -2.53 2.64
CA LEU A 339 -15.43 -3.38 2.85
C LEU A 339 -16.26 -2.85 4.02
N ALA A 340 -17.56 -3.15 3.97
CA ALA A 340 -18.52 -2.84 5.01
C ALA A 340 -19.60 -3.93 5.08
N SER A 341 -20.31 -4.05 6.21
CA SER A 341 -21.50 -4.90 6.30
C SER A 341 -22.57 -4.48 5.27
N PRO A 342 -23.42 -5.41 4.81
CA PRO A 342 -24.44 -5.09 3.82
C PRO A 342 -25.41 -4.01 4.30
N ARG A 343 -26.02 -3.28 3.36
CA ARG A 343 -26.95 -2.16 3.63
C ARG A 343 -28.42 -2.59 3.78
N HIS A 344 -28.72 -3.85 3.53
CA HIS A 344 -30.02 -4.47 3.72
C HIS A 344 -30.03 -5.35 4.99
N SER A 345 -31.21 -5.76 5.42
CA SER A 345 -31.39 -6.64 6.58
C SER A 345 -31.18 -8.09 6.19
N LEU A 346 -30.32 -8.79 6.93
CA LEU A 346 -30.07 -10.21 6.78
C LEU A 346 -31.07 -10.99 7.64
N PRO A 347 -31.62 -12.11 7.16
CA PRO A 347 -32.52 -12.95 7.95
C PRO A 347 -31.77 -13.68 9.08
N ARG A 348 -32.53 -14.33 9.96
CA ARG A 348 -32.00 -15.23 11.00
C ARG A 348 -31.08 -16.32 10.43
N ASN A 349 -30.16 -16.83 11.25
CA ASN A 349 -29.32 -18.01 10.96
C ASN A 349 -28.61 -17.94 9.59
N SER A 350 -28.16 -16.75 9.20
CA SER A 350 -27.52 -16.47 7.92
C SER A 350 -26.00 -16.28 8.05
N THR A 351 -25.27 -16.63 6.99
CA THR A 351 -23.82 -16.45 6.91
C THR A 351 -23.46 -15.66 5.66
N CYS A 352 -22.67 -14.61 5.81
CA CYS A 352 -22.19 -13.77 4.72
C CYS A 352 -20.71 -14.00 4.45
N LEU A 353 -20.38 -14.30 3.19
CA LEU A 353 -19.03 -14.63 2.74
C LEU A 353 -18.48 -13.54 1.83
N TYR A 354 -17.25 -13.08 2.11
CA TYR A 354 -16.49 -12.18 1.23
C TYR A 354 -15.22 -12.88 0.79
N HIS A 355 -15.15 -13.28 -0.48
CA HIS A 355 -14.02 -13.95 -1.09
C HIS A 355 -13.12 -12.90 -1.75
N LEU A 356 -11.97 -12.64 -1.14
CA LEU A 356 -10.93 -11.74 -1.63
C LEU A 356 -9.89 -12.56 -2.40
N ARG A 357 -9.65 -12.23 -3.68
CA ARG A 357 -8.69 -12.95 -4.53
C ARG A 357 -7.88 -12.01 -5.41
N GLY A 358 -6.57 -11.98 -5.20
CA GLY A 358 -5.64 -11.27 -6.06
C GLY A 358 -5.65 -11.88 -7.47
N ALA A 359 -5.98 -11.06 -8.46
CA ALA A 359 -6.14 -11.47 -9.86
C ALA A 359 -5.69 -10.33 -10.78
N GLY A 360 -4.69 -10.61 -11.62
CA GLY A 360 -4.16 -9.69 -12.62
C GLY A 360 -3.75 -10.45 -13.88
N PRO A 361 -3.09 -9.79 -14.86
CA PRO A 361 -2.52 -10.48 -16.00
C PRO A 361 -1.51 -11.52 -15.53
N ALA A 362 -1.60 -12.74 -16.07
CA ALA A 362 -0.63 -13.80 -15.84
C ALA A 362 0.68 -13.46 -16.56
N LEU A 363 1.58 -12.76 -15.88
CA LEU A 363 2.96 -12.58 -16.34
C LEU A 363 3.65 -13.95 -16.41
N PRO A 364 4.58 -14.16 -17.36
CA PRO A 364 5.19 -15.46 -17.59
C PRO A 364 5.89 -15.97 -16.32
N SER A 365 5.69 -17.26 -16.02
CA SER A 365 6.28 -17.92 -14.86
C SER A 365 7.82 -17.79 -14.86
N PRO A 366 8.46 -17.68 -13.68
CA PRO A 366 9.93 -17.65 -13.59
C PRO A 366 10.54 -18.87 -14.29
N THR A 367 11.70 -18.66 -14.93
CA THR A 367 12.29 -19.69 -15.78
C THR A 367 12.64 -20.96 -14.97
N PRO A 368 12.50 -22.17 -15.54
CA PRO A 368 12.97 -23.38 -14.87
C PRO A 368 14.48 -23.24 -14.63
N PRO A 369 14.97 -23.60 -13.43
CA PRO A 369 16.36 -23.34 -13.05
C PRO A 369 17.33 -23.98 -14.05
N ARG A 370 18.33 -23.20 -14.46
CA ARG A 370 19.42 -23.54 -15.40
C ARG A 370 19.64 -25.05 -15.53
N PRO A 371 19.43 -25.64 -16.73
CA PRO A 371 19.93 -26.98 -17.01
C PRO A 371 21.43 -27.02 -16.72
N LEU A 372 21.84 -27.83 -15.73
CA LEU A 372 23.24 -27.92 -15.32
C LEU A 372 24.12 -28.17 -16.55
N PRO A 373 25.28 -27.51 -16.68
CA PRO A 373 26.18 -27.77 -17.81
C PRO A 373 26.47 -29.27 -17.87
N LYS A 374 26.35 -29.87 -19.07
CA LYS A 374 26.36 -31.34 -19.25
C LYS A 374 27.68 -32.02 -18.86
N PHE A 375 28.70 -31.25 -18.49
CA PHE A 375 29.99 -31.72 -17.98
C PHE A 375 30.34 -30.95 -16.70
N PRO A 376 30.48 -31.62 -15.55
CA PRO A 376 31.11 -31.05 -14.36
C PRO A 376 32.63 -31.16 -14.47
N GLU A 377 33.36 -30.12 -14.05
CA GLU A 377 34.77 -30.29 -13.71
C GLU A 377 34.88 -31.26 -12.52
N GLN A 378 35.71 -32.30 -12.66
CA GLN A 378 35.80 -33.36 -11.66
C GLN A 378 36.62 -32.93 -10.44
N ARG A 379 35.93 -32.43 -9.41
CA ARG A 379 36.47 -32.39 -8.03
C ARG A 379 35.91 -33.56 -7.22
N PRO A 380 36.73 -34.53 -6.77
CA PRO A 380 36.24 -35.65 -5.99
C PRO A 380 35.82 -35.20 -4.58
N GLY A 381 34.59 -35.57 -4.17
CA GLY A 381 34.13 -35.44 -2.78
C GLY A 381 32.75 -34.81 -2.55
N THR A 382 32.23 -33.99 -3.48
CA THR A 382 30.95 -33.28 -3.26
C THR A 382 29.73 -34.10 -3.69
N VAL A 383 28.95 -34.58 -2.71
CA VAL A 383 27.67 -35.26 -2.93
C VAL A 383 26.59 -34.26 -3.34
N TRP A 384 26.10 -34.39 -4.58
CA TRP A 384 25.04 -33.54 -5.13
C TRP A 384 23.67 -33.84 -4.49
N ARG A 385 23.28 -33.05 -3.47
CA ARG A 385 21.86 -32.90 -3.11
C ARG A 385 21.22 -31.91 -4.08
N ARG A 386 20.14 -32.30 -4.76
CA ARG A 386 19.27 -31.32 -5.43
C ARG A 386 18.74 -30.35 -4.37
N PRO A 387 18.77 -29.01 -4.59
CA PRO A 387 18.01 -28.10 -3.75
C PRO A 387 16.54 -28.54 -3.73
N THR A 388 15.92 -28.57 -2.55
CA THR A 388 14.48 -28.80 -2.45
C THR A 388 13.76 -27.73 -3.30
N PRO A 389 12.83 -28.12 -4.20
CA PRO A 389 12.13 -27.14 -5.01
C PRO A 389 11.40 -26.16 -4.08
N ARG A 390 11.72 -24.87 -4.16
CA ARG A 390 10.95 -23.84 -3.47
C ARG A 390 9.54 -23.90 -4.01
N ALA A 391 8.55 -23.91 -3.12
CA ALA A 391 7.16 -23.79 -3.52
C ALA A 391 6.99 -22.50 -4.34
N PRO A 392 6.22 -22.51 -5.44
CA PRO A 392 5.98 -21.30 -6.23
C PRO A 392 5.32 -20.26 -5.34
N GLN A 393 5.93 -19.08 -5.23
CA GLN A 393 5.33 -17.98 -4.48
C GLN A 393 4.10 -17.47 -5.25
N PRO A 394 2.99 -17.14 -4.57
CA PRO A 394 1.81 -16.61 -5.23
C PRO A 394 2.12 -15.22 -5.79
N GLN A 395 1.62 -14.92 -7.00
CA GLN A 395 1.80 -13.61 -7.64
C GLN A 395 1.23 -12.47 -6.78
N PHE A 396 0.17 -12.74 -6.03
CA PHE A 396 -0.50 -11.79 -5.14
C PHE A 396 -0.65 -12.34 -3.73
N ARG A 397 -0.77 -11.44 -2.75
CA ARG A 397 -1.33 -11.71 -1.41
C ARG A 397 -2.43 -10.72 -1.06
N VAL A 398 -3.29 -11.09 -0.12
CA VAL A 398 -4.32 -10.22 0.46
C VAL A 398 -3.80 -9.67 1.78
N TRP A 399 -3.72 -8.35 1.91
CA TRP A 399 -3.50 -7.65 3.18
C TRP A 399 -4.84 -7.10 3.67
N LEU A 400 -5.18 -7.28 4.94
CA LEU A 400 -6.48 -6.96 5.52
C LEU A 400 -6.35 -6.30 6.91
N SER A 401 -7.05 -5.19 7.15
CA SER A 401 -7.16 -4.48 8.43
C SER A 401 -8.63 -4.27 8.79
N VAL A 402 -9.10 -4.77 9.93
CA VAL A 402 -10.52 -4.68 10.32
C VAL A 402 -10.78 -3.42 11.15
N LEU A 403 -11.14 -2.33 10.46
CA LEU A 403 -11.40 -1.01 11.07
C LEU A 403 -12.48 -1.02 12.17
N LYS A 404 -13.55 -1.81 12.00
CA LYS A 404 -14.66 -1.85 12.97
C LYS A 404 -15.41 -3.18 12.88
N PHE A 405 -15.75 -3.74 14.03
CA PHE A 405 -16.81 -4.72 14.18
C PHE A 405 -17.64 -4.35 15.41
N HIS A 406 -18.95 -4.18 15.24
CA HIS A 406 -19.89 -3.85 16.31
C HIS A 406 -21.22 -4.54 16.05
N VAL A 407 -21.78 -5.18 17.07
CA VAL A 407 -23.07 -5.84 17.06
C VAL A 407 -24.02 -5.07 17.98
N GLY A 408 -25.27 -4.85 17.57
CA GLY A 408 -26.28 -4.21 18.40
C GLY A 408 -26.48 -4.90 19.77
N MET A 409 -26.84 -4.10 20.77
CA MET A 409 -27.25 -4.61 22.08
C MET A 409 -28.69 -5.14 22.00
N SER A 410 -28.94 -6.35 22.50
CA SER A 410 -30.29 -6.82 22.81
C SER A 410 -30.59 -6.56 24.30
N PRO A 411 -31.83 -6.21 24.68
CA PRO A 411 -32.24 -6.16 26.09
C PRO A 411 -32.36 -7.54 26.75
N THR A 412 -32.44 -8.63 25.97
CA THR A 412 -32.54 -10.00 26.50
C THR A 412 -31.19 -10.50 27.04
N SER A 413 -31.05 -10.50 28.37
CA SER A 413 -29.83 -10.90 29.08
C SER A 413 -29.70 -12.42 29.21
N GLY A 414 -29.10 -13.09 28.21
CA GLY A 414 -28.84 -14.53 28.32
C GLY A 414 -28.13 -15.24 27.15
N GLU A 415 -27.50 -14.51 26.22
CA GLU A 415 -26.97 -15.11 24.99
C GLU A 415 -25.50 -15.56 25.06
N GLU A 416 -25.19 -16.59 24.28
CA GLU A 416 -23.85 -17.16 24.12
C GLU A 416 -22.80 -16.13 23.67
N GLU A 417 -21.67 -16.09 24.37
CA GLU A 417 -20.51 -15.32 23.93
C GLU A 417 -20.07 -15.78 22.52
N CYS A 418 -20.07 -14.85 21.56
CA CYS A 418 -19.78 -15.10 20.14
C CYS A 418 -20.87 -15.82 19.30
N ALA A 419 -22.15 -15.77 19.68
CA ALA A 419 -23.27 -16.23 18.82
C ALA A 419 -23.25 -15.57 17.42
N THR A 420 -23.23 -14.24 17.37
CA THR A 420 -22.90 -13.45 16.17
C THR A 420 -21.40 -13.18 16.11
N ALA A 421 -20.74 -13.53 15.02
CA ALA A 421 -19.27 -13.46 14.93
C ALA A 421 -18.78 -13.13 13.51
N LEU A 422 -17.58 -12.54 13.44
CA LEU A 422 -16.83 -12.29 12.21
C LEU A 422 -15.52 -13.09 12.24
N MET A 423 -15.33 -13.99 11.27
CA MET A 423 -14.20 -14.89 11.16
C MET A 423 -13.39 -14.57 9.90
N ILE A 424 -12.07 -14.73 9.98
CA ILE A 424 -11.13 -14.45 8.89
C ILE A 424 -10.35 -15.73 8.60
N TRP A 425 -10.47 -16.22 7.37
CA TRP A 425 -9.88 -17.46 6.89
C TRP A 425 -8.81 -17.16 5.84
N ASP A 426 -7.59 -17.65 6.05
CA ASP A 426 -6.56 -17.67 5.01
C ASP A 426 -6.95 -18.67 3.91
N GLY A 427 -6.89 -18.26 2.65
CA GLY A 427 -7.37 -19.04 1.50
C GLY A 427 -8.86 -18.93 1.19
N GLU A 428 -9.32 -19.80 0.29
CA GLU A 428 -10.63 -19.77 -0.36
C GLU A 428 -11.55 -20.87 0.19
N MET A 429 -12.64 -20.48 0.88
CA MET A 429 -13.69 -21.42 1.25
C MET A 429 -14.56 -21.76 0.03
N ARG A 430 -15.00 -23.01 -0.10
CA ARG A 430 -15.81 -23.47 -1.25
C ARG A 430 -17.31 -23.46 -0.92
N PRO A 431 -18.19 -22.99 -1.83
CA PRO A 431 -19.63 -23.05 -1.62
C PRO A 431 -20.12 -24.50 -1.56
N LEU A 432 -21.06 -24.79 -0.65
CA LEU A 432 -21.55 -26.15 -0.41
C LEU A 432 -22.40 -26.74 -1.56
N THR A 433 -22.78 -25.92 -2.54
CA THR A 433 -23.63 -26.34 -3.67
C THR A 433 -22.87 -26.95 -4.85
N GLU A 434 -21.53 -27.00 -4.83
CA GLU A 434 -20.70 -27.47 -5.95
C GLU A 434 -19.84 -28.71 -5.60
N CYS A 435 -20.33 -29.58 -4.72
CA CYS A 435 -19.67 -30.85 -4.42
C CYS A 435 -20.06 -31.97 -5.40
N ASN A 436 -19.30 -32.12 -6.48
CA ASN A 436 -19.35 -33.29 -7.37
C ASN A 436 -18.37 -34.42 -6.94
N ASP A 437 -17.58 -34.21 -5.88
CA ASP A 437 -16.58 -35.17 -5.41
C ASP A 437 -17.14 -36.19 -4.40
N ILE A 438 -16.92 -37.49 -4.67
CA ILE A 438 -17.38 -38.64 -3.86
C ILE A 438 -16.85 -38.60 -2.40
N SER A 439 -15.74 -37.90 -2.14
CA SER A 439 -15.22 -37.65 -0.80
C SER A 439 -16.09 -36.70 0.02
N CYS A 440 -16.63 -35.64 -0.61
CA CYS A 440 -17.45 -34.61 0.04
C CYS A 440 -18.76 -35.18 0.61
N GLU A 441 -19.31 -36.19 -0.08
CA GLU A 441 -20.59 -36.83 0.25
C GLU A 441 -20.48 -37.76 1.48
N LYS A 442 -19.39 -38.54 1.59
CA LYS A 442 -19.13 -39.38 2.78
C LYS A 442 -18.95 -38.58 4.07
N GLU A 443 -18.40 -37.37 3.97
CA GLU A 443 -18.29 -36.47 5.13
C GLU A 443 -19.61 -35.76 5.44
N ARG A 444 -20.45 -35.49 4.43
CA ARG A 444 -21.82 -34.95 4.64
C ARG A 444 -22.63 -35.90 5.53
N GLN A 445 -22.55 -37.20 5.27
CA GLN A 445 -23.19 -38.25 6.08
C GLN A 445 -22.63 -38.26 7.52
N ARG A 446 -21.31 -38.35 7.68
CA ARG A 446 -20.63 -38.35 9.01
C ARG A 446 -20.88 -37.10 9.86
N TYR A 447 -21.21 -35.97 9.26
CA TYR A 447 -21.53 -34.73 10.00
C TYR A 447 -23.01 -34.69 10.41
N ILE A 448 -23.92 -35.18 9.57
CA ILE A 448 -25.35 -35.35 9.90
C ILE A 448 -25.52 -36.34 11.05
N GLU A 449 -24.72 -37.41 11.11
CA GLU A 449 -24.73 -38.40 12.20
C GLU A 449 -24.29 -37.85 13.58
N ARG A 450 -23.74 -36.63 13.67
CA ARG A 450 -23.20 -36.06 14.93
C ARG A 450 -24.10 -35.03 15.62
N ILE A 451 -25.08 -34.46 14.94
CA ILE A 451 -25.97 -33.43 15.51
C ILE A 451 -27.40 -33.74 15.04
N GLY A 452 -28.24 -34.23 15.96
CA GLY A 452 -29.62 -34.67 15.70
C GLY A 452 -30.65 -33.54 15.56
N ASP A 453 -30.25 -32.35 15.10
CA ASP A 453 -31.10 -31.16 14.99
C ASP A 453 -31.35 -30.74 13.53
N PRO A 454 -32.54 -30.19 13.22
CA PRO A 454 -32.92 -29.87 11.84
C PRO A 454 -32.21 -28.61 11.29
N ILE A 455 -31.42 -28.81 10.24
CA ILE A 455 -31.07 -27.83 9.21
C ILE A 455 -30.51 -26.49 9.74
N GLN A 456 -29.31 -26.51 10.34
CA GLN A 456 -28.44 -25.32 10.26
C GLN A 456 -27.93 -25.18 8.81
N ALA A 457 -28.16 -24.01 8.20
CA ALA A 457 -27.75 -23.71 6.83
C ALA A 457 -26.25 -23.41 6.74
N ILE A 458 -25.41 -24.45 6.77
CA ILE A 458 -23.98 -24.33 6.48
C ILE A 458 -23.84 -23.87 5.01
N SER A 459 -23.16 -22.75 4.76
CA SER A 459 -23.09 -22.13 3.42
C SER A 459 -21.84 -22.50 2.62
N ALA A 460 -20.70 -22.70 3.28
CA ALA A 460 -19.43 -23.09 2.67
C ALA A 460 -18.68 -24.14 3.50
N ARG A 461 -17.71 -24.82 2.88
CA ARG A 461 -16.69 -25.62 3.56
C ARG A 461 -15.31 -24.93 3.49
N PRO A 462 -14.47 -25.05 4.53
CA PRO A 462 -13.04 -24.78 4.41
C PRO A 462 -12.44 -25.68 3.31
N ALA A 463 -11.63 -25.14 2.40
CA ALA A 463 -10.80 -25.99 1.53
C ALA A 463 -9.63 -26.57 2.34
N GLY A 464 -9.06 -27.71 1.91
CA GLY A 464 -8.08 -28.47 2.70
C GLY A 464 -6.79 -27.73 3.12
N ASN A 465 -6.52 -26.56 2.55
CA ASN A 465 -5.38 -25.69 2.89
C ASN A 465 -5.77 -24.39 3.63
N THR A 466 -7.04 -24.21 4.01
CA THR A 466 -7.51 -22.97 4.66
C THR A 466 -7.30 -23.00 6.18
N SER A 467 -7.01 -21.84 6.78
CA SER A 467 -6.78 -21.73 8.23
C SER A 467 -7.47 -20.50 8.84
N LEU A 468 -7.93 -20.60 10.09
CA LEU A 468 -8.60 -19.50 10.79
C LEU A 468 -7.55 -18.53 11.39
N LEU A 469 -7.49 -17.30 10.87
CA LEU A 469 -6.60 -16.25 11.34
C LEU A 469 -7.16 -15.49 12.55
N ALA A 470 -8.47 -15.25 12.61
CA ALA A 470 -9.13 -14.56 13.72
C ALA A 470 -10.62 -14.84 13.81
N ARG A 471 -11.18 -14.71 15.03
CA ARG A 471 -12.62 -14.63 15.31
C ARG A 471 -12.90 -13.42 16.20
N TYR A 472 -13.64 -12.45 15.66
CA TYR A 472 -14.18 -11.30 16.36
C TYR A 472 -15.61 -11.57 16.82
N CYS A 473 -15.95 -11.03 17.98
CA CYS A 473 -17.24 -11.16 18.65
C CYS A 473 -17.68 -9.81 19.19
N LYS A 474 -18.85 -9.76 19.84
CA LYS A 474 -19.37 -8.59 20.57
C LYS A 474 -18.26 -7.88 21.38
N ASP A 475 -18.20 -6.57 21.23
CA ASP A 475 -17.35 -5.60 21.94
C ASP A 475 -15.82 -5.84 21.96
N ARG A 476 -15.31 -6.84 21.22
CA ARG A 476 -13.87 -7.00 20.97
C ARG A 476 -13.41 -6.00 19.91
N VAL A 477 -12.97 -4.83 20.36
CA VAL A 477 -12.29 -3.81 19.53
C VAL A 477 -11.15 -4.47 18.74
N PRO A 478 -11.18 -4.47 17.40
CA PRO A 478 -10.07 -4.99 16.60
C PRO A 478 -8.80 -4.18 16.83
N ARG A 479 -7.65 -4.85 16.77
CA ARG A 479 -6.36 -4.15 16.68
C ARG A 479 -6.22 -3.62 15.26
N THR A 480 -6.35 -2.31 15.10
CA THR A 480 -6.37 -1.65 13.79
C THR A 480 -5.02 -1.06 13.41
N CYS A 481 -4.76 -1.06 12.10
CA CYS A 481 -3.76 -0.20 11.49
C CYS A 481 -4.47 0.89 10.66
N ASP A 482 -4.56 2.11 11.21
CA ASP A 482 -5.47 3.18 10.76
C ASP A 482 -4.79 4.29 9.90
N HIS A 483 -3.73 3.95 9.15
CA HIS A 483 -2.94 4.90 8.34
C HIS A 483 -3.77 5.79 7.41
N ALA A 484 -4.86 5.25 6.86
CA ALA A 484 -5.73 5.97 5.92
C ALA A 484 -6.70 6.96 6.60
N ILE A 485 -6.78 6.96 7.94
CA ILE A 485 -7.73 7.77 8.72
C ILE A 485 -6.97 8.72 9.66
N LEU A 486 -5.83 8.30 10.22
CA LEU A 486 -5.00 9.09 11.13
C LEU A 486 -3.72 9.58 10.43
N GLN A 487 -3.88 10.60 9.57
CA GLN A 487 -2.79 11.16 8.73
C GLN A 487 -1.54 11.63 9.50
N ASN A 488 -1.66 11.89 10.81
CA ASN A 488 -0.59 12.46 11.64
C ASN A 488 0.20 11.44 12.48
N THR A 489 -0.08 10.13 12.39
CA THR A 489 0.61 9.10 13.22
C THR A 489 1.36 8.06 12.38
N SER A 490 2.50 8.46 11.84
CA SER A 490 3.32 7.70 10.88
C SER A 490 4.17 6.54 11.47
N ARG A 491 3.57 5.70 12.34
CA ARG A 491 4.16 4.40 12.72
C ARG A 491 3.80 3.33 11.68
N PRO A 492 4.65 2.33 11.38
CA PRO A 492 4.25 1.21 10.52
C PRO A 492 3.25 0.27 11.21
N CYS A 493 2.55 -0.55 10.43
CA CYS A 493 1.68 -1.60 10.98
C CYS A 493 2.52 -2.72 11.62
N SER A 494 2.06 -3.27 12.74
CA SER A 494 2.54 -4.58 13.21
C SER A 494 1.70 -5.73 12.64
N LEU A 495 2.28 -6.94 12.65
CA LEU A 495 1.58 -8.19 12.33
C LEU A 495 0.48 -8.55 13.35
N GLY A 496 0.36 -7.80 14.45
CA GLY A 496 -0.73 -7.93 15.42
C GLY A 496 -1.91 -6.98 15.18
N GLU A 497 -1.85 -6.18 14.11
CA GLU A 497 -2.82 -5.12 13.76
C GLU A 497 -3.35 -5.24 12.31
N SER A 498 -2.89 -6.27 11.59
CA SER A 498 -3.33 -6.57 10.22
C SER A 498 -3.02 -8.02 9.87
N PHE A 499 -3.79 -8.59 8.93
CA PHE A 499 -3.68 -9.97 8.48
C PHE A 499 -3.12 -10.02 7.06
N VAL A 500 -2.18 -10.93 6.79
CA VAL A 500 -1.61 -11.16 5.46
C VAL A 500 -1.83 -12.63 5.10
N SER A 501 -2.47 -12.90 3.96
CA SER A 501 -2.72 -14.27 3.49
C SER A 501 -1.42 -14.98 3.09
N SER A 502 -1.36 -16.30 3.27
CA SER A 502 -0.22 -17.10 2.78
C SER A 502 -0.22 -17.18 1.25
N GLY A 503 -1.41 -17.40 0.66
CA GLY A 503 -1.70 -17.48 -0.77
C GLY A 503 -2.32 -16.21 -1.36
N SER A 504 -2.85 -16.30 -2.58
CA SER A 504 -3.50 -15.19 -3.30
C SER A 504 -4.98 -14.99 -2.98
N SER A 505 -5.56 -15.78 -2.07
CA SER A 505 -6.95 -15.67 -1.63
C SER A 505 -7.09 -15.65 -0.11
N LEU A 506 -8.18 -15.01 0.35
CA LEU A 506 -8.57 -14.87 1.75
C LEU A 506 -10.11 -14.79 1.79
N THR A 507 -10.75 -15.41 2.78
CA THR A 507 -12.21 -15.39 2.94
C THR A 507 -12.60 -14.78 4.28
N ILE A 508 -13.56 -13.85 4.28
CA ILE A 508 -14.16 -13.30 5.51
C ILE A 508 -15.58 -13.85 5.64
N GLU A 509 -15.91 -14.39 6.81
CA GLU A 509 -17.22 -14.97 7.13
C GLU A 509 -17.87 -14.16 8.27
N MET A 510 -19.10 -13.69 8.06
CA MET A 510 -19.91 -13.02 9.07
C MET A 510 -21.14 -13.89 9.36
N ARG A 511 -21.18 -14.54 10.53
CA ARG A 511 -22.26 -15.42 10.97
C ARG A 511 -23.26 -14.65 11.85
N MET A 512 -24.54 -14.76 11.50
CA MET A 512 -25.67 -14.15 12.17
C MET A 512 -26.62 -15.24 12.70
N VAL A 513 -27.00 -15.14 13.97
CA VAL A 513 -28.08 -15.95 14.57
C VAL A 513 -29.40 -15.19 14.48
N GLU A 514 -29.42 -13.95 14.97
CA GLU A 514 -30.55 -13.03 14.83
C GLU A 514 -30.54 -12.25 13.50
N SER A 515 -31.70 -11.68 13.15
CA SER A 515 -31.83 -10.78 11.99
C SER A 515 -31.17 -9.43 12.25
N THR A 516 -30.45 -8.88 11.27
CA THR A 516 -29.79 -7.57 11.43
C THR A 516 -30.76 -6.39 11.46
N ALA A 517 -32.05 -6.60 11.15
CA ALA A 517 -33.10 -5.59 11.41
C ALA A 517 -33.31 -5.36 12.91
N LEU A 518 -33.30 -6.43 13.71
CA LEU A 518 -33.41 -6.37 15.16
C LEU A 518 -32.06 -6.01 15.80
N ARG A 519 -30.97 -6.57 15.27
CA ARG A 519 -29.63 -6.41 15.84
C ARG A 519 -28.61 -5.97 14.79
N PRO A 520 -28.52 -4.64 14.52
CA PRO A 520 -27.65 -4.13 13.47
C PRO A 520 -26.17 -4.49 13.66
N VAL A 521 -25.54 -5.04 12.62
CA VAL A 521 -24.11 -5.35 12.60
C VAL A 521 -23.37 -4.37 11.69
N ASN A 522 -22.40 -3.67 12.27
CA ASN A 522 -21.55 -2.70 11.61
C ASN A 522 -20.12 -3.25 11.51
N PHE A 523 -19.85 -3.92 10.39
CA PHE A 523 -18.50 -4.31 9.97
C PHE A 523 -17.91 -3.23 9.06
N ARG A 524 -16.60 -2.98 9.18
CA ARG A 524 -15.80 -2.22 8.21
C ARG A 524 -14.36 -2.75 8.20
N ALA A 525 -13.75 -2.89 7.02
CA ALA A 525 -12.35 -3.26 6.86
C ALA A 525 -11.70 -2.55 5.66
N LEU A 526 -10.37 -2.48 5.66
CA LEU A 526 -9.53 -2.16 4.49
C LEU A 526 -8.91 -3.46 3.98
N TYR A 527 -8.90 -3.67 2.67
CA TYR A 527 -8.15 -4.74 2.02
C TYR A 527 -7.26 -4.19 0.90
N GLU A 528 -6.20 -4.92 0.58
CA GLU A 528 -5.31 -4.63 -0.54
C GLU A 528 -4.75 -5.92 -1.15
N PHE A 529 -4.67 -5.97 -2.48
CA PHE A 529 -3.99 -7.04 -3.19
C PHE A 529 -2.53 -6.63 -3.44
N VAL A 530 -1.61 -7.15 -2.63
CA VAL A 530 -0.17 -6.89 -2.72
C VAL A 530 0.42 -7.70 -3.86
N ASP A 531 0.99 -7.02 -4.85
CA ASP A 531 1.67 -7.59 -6.01
C ASP A 531 3.11 -8.00 -5.64
N LEU A 532 3.36 -9.31 -5.61
CA LEU A 532 4.68 -9.89 -5.32
C LEU A 532 5.49 -10.17 -6.60
N HIS A 533 4.95 -9.88 -7.79
CA HIS A 533 5.66 -10.09 -9.04
C HIS A 533 6.89 -9.17 -9.14
N GLN A 534 8.01 -9.75 -9.58
CA GLN A 534 9.27 -9.04 -9.77
C GLN A 534 9.97 -9.62 -11.00
N ASP A 535 10.26 -8.77 -11.98
CA ASP A 535 10.84 -9.17 -13.26
C ASP A 535 12.30 -9.64 -13.11
N GLY A 536 12.67 -10.68 -13.86
CA GLY A 536 14.02 -11.28 -13.83
C GLY A 536 14.17 -12.46 -12.86
N ASP A 537 15.29 -13.17 -12.95
CA ASP A 537 15.62 -14.28 -12.04
C ASP A 537 16.22 -13.72 -10.71
N PRO A 538 16.04 -14.37 -9.55
CA PRO A 538 16.54 -13.87 -8.26
C PRO A 538 18.08 -13.81 -8.20
N TYR A 539 18.64 -12.68 -7.78
CA TYR A 539 20.09 -12.43 -7.75
C TYR A 539 20.60 -12.02 -6.36
N GLY A 540 21.67 -12.69 -5.89
CA GLY A 540 22.30 -12.40 -4.61
C GLY A 540 21.38 -12.63 -3.39
N ASN A 541 21.65 -11.90 -2.30
CA ASN A 541 20.93 -12.03 -1.02
C ASN A 541 19.83 -10.95 -0.83
N GLY A 542 19.66 -10.01 -1.76
CA GLY A 542 18.69 -8.92 -1.63
C GLY A 542 17.27 -9.37 -2.03
N PRO A 543 16.21 -9.05 -1.27
CA PRO A 543 14.86 -9.58 -1.53
C PRO A 543 14.31 -9.18 -2.90
N CYS A 544 14.61 -7.94 -3.32
CA CYS A 544 14.25 -7.35 -4.60
C CYS A 544 15.37 -7.36 -5.66
N SER A 545 16.47 -8.09 -5.42
CA SER A 545 17.59 -8.12 -6.38
C SER A 545 17.38 -9.18 -7.45
N ARG A 546 17.67 -8.82 -8.71
CA ARG A 546 17.25 -9.55 -9.91
C ARG A 546 18.31 -9.53 -11.02
N VAL A 547 18.33 -10.54 -11.88
CA VAL A 547 19.24 -10.65 -13.03
C VAL A 547 18.48 -10.96 -14.33
N PHE A 548 18.97 -10.40 -15.43
CA PHE A 548 18.47 -10.57 -16.79
C PHE A 548 19.63 -11.02 -17.71
N TYR A 549 19.37 -12.00 -18.57
CA TYR A 549 20.36 -12.58 -19.49
C TYR A 549 19.96 -12.36 -20.95
N SER A 550 20.91 -12.03 -21.84
CA SER A 550 20.61 -11.84 -23.27
C SER A 550 20.02 -13.09 -23.95
N ARG A 551 20.54 -14.28 -23.65
CA ARG A 551 19.95 -15.58 -24.04
C ARG A 551 18.45 -15.77 -23.68
N ASN A 552 17.95 -15.04 -22.67
CA ASN A 552 16.56 -15.10 -22.23
C ASN A 552 15.75 -13.88 -22.71
N ARG A 553 16.34 -12.96 -23.49
CA ARG A 553 15.73 -11.70 -23.95
C ARG A 553 14.34 -11.88 -24.53
N ASP A 554 14.18 -12.90 -25.36
CA ASP A 554 12.95 -13.11 -26.13
C ASP A 554 11.87 -13.87 -25.30
N HIS A 555 12.13 -14.16 -24.02
CA HIS A 555 11.10 -14.54 -23.03
C HIS A 555 10.40 -13.32 -22.41
N TYR A 556 11.00 -12.12 -22.51
CA TYR A 556 10.47 -10.87 -21.93
C TYR A 556 9.87 -10.00 -23.04
N ALA A 557 8.61 -10.26 -23.42
CA ALA A 557 7.95 -9.59 -24.55
C ALA A 557 8.07 -8.05 -24.53
N ASP A 558 7.87 -7.42 -23.37
CA ASP A 558 7.94 -5.96 -23.21
C ASP A 558 9.35 -5.42 -22.88
N ARG A 559 10.33 -6.32 -22.65
CA ARG A 559 11.70 -6.04 -22.13
C ARG A 559 11.74 -5.01 -20.99
N ARG A 560 10.71 -5.03 -20.15
CA ARG A 560 10.44 -4.04 -19.10
C ARG A 560 11.08 -4.46 -17.77
N PHE A 561 11.47 -3.48 -16.96
CA PHE A 561 11.92 -3.68 -15.58
C PHE A 561 11.46 -2.52 -14.69
N GLN A 562 11.16 -2.79 -13.43
CA GLN A 562 10.58 -1.81 -12.51
C GLN A 562 11.01 -2.03 -11.06
N GLY A 563 10.81 -0.98 -10.24
CA GLY A 563 10.87 -1.11 -8.77
C GLY A 563 9.89 -2.17 -8.26
N PRO A 564 10.16 -2.83 -7.11
CA PRO A 564 9.25 -3.83 -6.57
C PRO A 564 7.90 -3.19 -6.20
N ARG A 565 6.82 -3.96 -6.32
CA ARG A 565 5.47 -3.54 -5.87
C ARG A 565 5.07 -4.14 -4.52
N ASP A 566 5.90 -5.05 -4.00
CA ASP A 566 5.74 -5.65 -2.68
C ASP A 566 5.83 -4.57 -1.60
N ILE A 567 4.68 -4.27 -0.97
CA ILE A 567 4.55 -3.22 0.03
C ILE A 567 5.36 -3.48 1.30
N PHE A 568 5.69 -4.75 1.58
CA PHE A 568 6.46 -5.16 2.76
C PHE A 568 7.95 -4.79 2.66
N LEU A 569 8.41 -4.37 1.47
CA LEU A 569 9.76 -3.84 1.25
C LEU A 569 9.89 -2.33 1.50
N TYR A 570 8.77 -1.62 1.70
CA TYR A 570 8.69 -0.17 1.87
C TYR A 570 8.35 0.27 3.31
N GLY A 571 8.39 1.58 3.56
CA GLY A 571 8.11 2.18 4.87
C GLY A 571 6.72 1.88 5.41
N ARG A 572 5.69 1.87 4.56
CA ARG A 572 4.32 1.46 4.93
C ARG A 572 4.23 0.03 5.49
N GLY A 573 5.10 -0.87 5.00
CA GLY A 573 5.27 -2.24 5.48
C GLY A 573 6.27 -2.41 6.64
N GLY A 574 6.87 -1.32 7.14
CA GLY A 574 7.82 -1.33 8.26
C GLY A 574 9.30 -1.37 7.89
N SER A 575 9.64 -1.44 6.60
CA SER A 575 11.04 -1.38 6.14
C SER A 575 11.57 0.04 6.20
N LYS A 576 12.70 0.28 6.89
CA LYS A 576 13.33 1.61 6.96
C LYS A 576 14.28 1.91 5.79
N ASN A 577 14.81 0.88 5.14
CA ASN A 577 15.83 0.98 4.09
C ASN A 577 15.58 -0.09 3.02
N LEU A 578 15.64 0.29 1.75
CA LEU A 578 15.49 -0.61 0.60
C LEU A 578 16.75 -0.56 -0.27
N SER A 579 17.21 -1.73 -0.72
CA SER A 579 18.38 -1.87 -1.60
C SER A 579 18.15 -3.03 -2.57
N CYS A 580 17.99 -2.70 -3.85
CA CYS A 580 17.73 -3.65 -4.93
C CYS A 580 18.79 -3.49 -6.01
N VAL A 581 19.43 -4.59 -6.40
CA VAL A 581 20.39 -4.64 -7.52
C VAL A 581 19.74 -5.36 -8.69
N TYR A 582 19.63 -4.67 -9.82
CA TYR A 582 19.13 -5.22 -11.08
C TYR A 582 20.31 -5.36 -12.05
N ARG A 583 20.69 -6.60 -12.36
CA ARG A 583 21.89 -6.93 -13.13
C ARG A 583 21.53 -7.40 -14.53
N PHE A 584 22.23 -6.89 -15.54
CA PHE A 584 22.05 -7.24 -16.95
C PHE A 584 23.34 -7.87 -17.45
N GLU A 585 23.27 -9.11 -17.96
CA GLU A 585 24.41 -9.84 -18.52
C GLU A 585 24.19 -10.14 -20.01
N GLY A 586 24.90 -9.38 -20.86
CA GLY A 586 24.98 -9.57 -22.30
C GLY A 586 26.13 -10.48 -22.74
N GLU A 587 26.10 -10.92 -23.99
CA GLU A 587 27.21 -11.64 -24.60
C GLU A 587 28.44 -10.74 -24.80
N HIS A 588 29.61 -11.30 -25.13
CA HIS A 588 30.87 -10.54 -25.21
C HIS A 588 30.89 -9.52 -26.37
N ASP A 589 30.01 -9.67 -27.36
CA ASP A 589 29.78 -8.75 -28.47
C ASP A 589 28.52 -7.86 -28.27
N GLU A 590 28.03 -7.72 -27.03
CA GLU A 590 26.83 -6.95 -26.71
C GLU A 590 27.06 -5.90 -25.62
N VAL A 591 26.39 -4.75 -25.75
CA VAL A 591 26.27 -3.74 -24.68
C VAL A 591 24.81 -3.52 -24.30
N VAL A 592 24.60 -3.11 -23.05
CA VAL A 592 23.28 -2.91 -22.46
C VAL A 592 22.80 -1.49 -22.75
N LYS A 593 21.61 -1.37 -23.32
CA LYS A 593 20.92 -0.11 -23.54
C LYS A 593 19.73 -0.03 -22.59
N LEU A 594 19.85 0.80 -21.56
CA LEU A 594 18.77 1.05 -20.61
C LEU A 594 17.98 2.30 -21.02
N ARG A 595 16.67 2.27 -20.85
CA ARG A 595 15.79 3.43 -21.02
C ARG A 595 14.90 3.59 -19.80
N PHE A 596 15.04 4.70 -19.08
CA PHE A 596 14.16 5.01 -17.94
C PHE A 596 13.00 5.89 -18.40
N ASN A 597 11.78 5.47 -18.08
CA ASN A 597 10.53 6.11 -18.49
C ASN A 597 9.83 6.84 -17.33
N LYS A 598 9.86 6.31 -16.10
CA LYS A 598 9.32 6.96 -14.89
C LYS A 598 10.26 6.82 -13.70
N LEU A 599 10.23 7.81 -12.80
CA LEU A 599 10.96 7.82 -11.52
C LEU A 599 10.22 8.74 -10.53
N PHE A 600 9.91 8.21 -9.35
CA PHE A 600 9.31 8.93 -8.22
C PHE A 600 10.24 8.82 -7.01
N ASN A 601 10.47 9.94 -6.32
CA ASN A 601 11.48 10.08 -5.28
C ASN A 601 10.92 10.46 -3.89
N GLY A 602 9.61 10.29 -3.68
CA GLY A 602 8.91 10.60 -2.43
C GLY A 602 9.05 12.06 -1.98
N ASN A 603 9.11 13.01 -2.92
CA ASN A 603 9.33 14.45 -2.68
C ASN A 603 10.63 14.77 -1.90
N ARG A 604 11.62 13.86 -1.92
CA ARG A 604 12.91 14.06 -1.27
C ARG A 604 13.73 15.12 -2.00
N SER A 605 14.56 15.86 -1.26
CA SER A 605 15.29 17.05 -1.75
C SER A 605 16.41 16.78 -2.78
N CYS A 606 16.53 15.56 -3.29
CA CYS A 606 17.56 15.14 -4.24
C CYS A 606 17.14 15.40 -5.69
N ARG A 607 18.09 15.83 -6.53
CA ARG A 607 17.87 16.22 -7.92
C ARG A 607 18.88 15.53 -8.85
N SER A 608 18.44 15.10 -10.01
CA SER A 608 19.31 14.75 -11.14
C SER A 608 19.87 16.06 -11.74
N VAL A 609 21.19 16.18 -11.88
CA VAL A 609 21.86 17.32 -12.52
C VAL A 609 22.80 16.78 -13.60
N SER A 610 22.70 17.29 -14.82
CA SER A 610 23.68 16.99 -15.88
C SER A 610 24.94 17.81 -15.64
N SER A 611 26.09 17.15 -15.53
CA SER A 611 27.38 17.83 -15.44
C SER A 611 28.16 17.63 -16.74
N PRO A 612 28.54 18.71 -17.45
CA PRO A 612 29.37 18.59 -18.65
C PRO A 612 30.75 18.03 -18.31
N ASP A 613 31.26 18.31 -17.12
CA ASP A 613 32.61 17.92 -16.68
C ASP A 613 32.77 16.41 -16.42
N PHE A 614 31.65 15.67 -16.34
CA PHE A 614 31.63 14.21 -16.27
C PHE A 614 30.86 13.57 -17.42
N ASN A 615 30.26 14.36 -18.33
CA ASN A 615 29.34 13.93 -19.39
C ASN A 615 28.21 12.97 -18.91
N ARG A 616 27.73 13.17 -17.67
CA ARG A 616 26.92 12.22 -16.89
C ARG A 616 25.89 12.92 -16.00
N LEU A 617 24.80 12.21 -15.65
CA LEU A 617 23.87 12.67 -14.62
C LEU A 617 24.39 12.35 -13.22
N LEU A 618 24.43 13.36 -12.34
CA LEU A 618 24.82 13.25 -10.94
C LEU A 618 23.61 13.53 -10.02
N CYS A 619 23.51 12.77 -8.92
CA CYS A 619 22.55 13.03 -7.86
C CYS A 619 23.09 14.08 -6.90
N VAL A 620 22.44 15.24 -6.82
CA VAL A 620 22.80 16.34 -5.89
C VAL A 620 21.69 16.53 -4.86
N GLY A 621 22.05 16.60 -3.58
CA GLY A 621 21.11 16.79 -2.46
C GLY A 621 21.18 15.64 -1.45
N SER A 622 20.02 15.18 -1.00
CA SER A 622 19.89 14.15 0.06
C SER A 622 20.24 12.74 -0.43
N LYS A 623 21.08 12.02 0.34
CA LYS A 623 21.47 10.62 0.09
C LYS A 623 20.41 9.59 0.54
N SER A 624 19.15 10.01 0.70
CA SER A 624 18.02 9.18 1.11
C SER A 624 17.34 8.45 -0.05
N PHE A 625 17.62 8.86 -1.29
CA PHE A 625 17.19 8.20 -2.51
C PHE A 625 18.34 8.27 -3.53
N SER A 626 18.64 7.18 -4.22
CA SER A 626 19.42 7.21 -5.46
C SER A 626 19.18 5.97 -6.29
N LEU A 627 19.03 6.17 -7.60
CA LEU A 627 19.01 5.11 -8.61
C LEU A 627 20.29 5.25 -9.45
N LYS A 628 21.28 4.40 -9.19
CA LYS A 628 22.60 4.44 -9.85
C LYS A 628 22.69 3.42 -10.96
N VAL A 629 23.28 3.78 -12.09
CA VAL A 629 23.70 2.88 -13.16
C VAL A 629 25.21 2.70 -13.05
N LEU A 630 25.64 1.45 -12.94
CA LEU A 630 27.03 1.06 -12.76
C LEU A 630 27.44 0.05 -13.84
N ASP A 631 28.46 0.38 -14.61
CA ASP A 631 29.03 -0.48 -15.64
C ASP A 631 30.12 -1.36 -15.00
N ILE A 632 30.18 -2.64 -15.37
CA ILE A 632 31.15 -3.63 -14.84
C ILE A 632 32.04 -4.14 -15.98
N PRO A 633 33.06 -3.36 -16.41
CA PRO A 633 34.00 -3.77 -17.46
C PRO A 633 34.91 -4.95 -17.08
N TRP A 634 35.20 -5.17 -15.78
CA TRP A 634 36.00 -6.31 -15.34
C TRP A 634 35.40 -6.97 -14.08
N ALA A 635 35.22 -8.29 -14.11
CA ALA A 635 34.56 -9.04 -13.02
C ALA A 635 35.32 -9.02 -11.67
N ASN A 636 36.61 -8.73 -11.68
CA ASN A 636 37.49 -8.70 -10.50
C ASN A 636 37.94 -7.26 -10.14
N ALA A 637 37.12 -6.25 -10.44
CA ALA A 637 37.40 -4.83 -10.20
C ALA A 637 36.14 -4.15 -9.60
N PRO A 638 36.27 -2.99 -8.93
CA PRO A 638 35.10 -2.24 -8.51
C PRO A 638 34.26 -1.76 -9.70
N PRO A 639 32.92 -1.69 -9.56
CA PRO A 639 32.04 -1.17 -10.61
C PRO A 639 32.27 0.33 -10.87
N VAL A 640 32.12 0.75 -12.12
CA VAL A 640 32.28 2.16 -12.54
C VAL A 640 30.90 2.82 -12.53
N GLN A 641 30.67 3.75 -11.60
CA GLN A 641 29.42 4.52 -11.56
C GLN A 641 29.33 5.46 -12.77
N ARG A 642 28.35 5.22 -13.63
CA ARG A 642 28.12 6.01 -14.85
C ARG A 642 27.09 7.10 -14.61
N ASP A 643 25.82 6.75 -14.41
CA ASP A 643 24.74 7.73 -14.19
C ASP A 643 24.09 7.59 -12.82
N CYS A 644 23.57 8.69 -12.29
CA CYS A 644 22.81 8.75 -11.04
C CYS A 644 21.52 9.55 -11.23
N LEU A 645 20.39 8.87 -11.08
CA LEU A 645 19.04 9.44 -11.24
C LEU A 645 18.39 9.67 -9.87
N CYS A 646 17.83 10.87 -9.66
CA CYS A 646 17.16 11.27 -8.42
C CYS A 646 15.82 11.98 -8.62
N SER A 647 15.52 12.47 -9.83
CA SER A 647 14.30 13.22 -10.13
C SER A 647 13.79 12.97 -11.55
N ASN A 648 12.48 13.07 -11.76
CA ASN A 648 11.80 12.85 -13.03
C ASN A 648 12.14 13.86 -14.15
N ARG A 649 12.69 15.04 -13.83
CA ARG A 649 12.97 16.13 -14.79
C ARG A 649 13.88 15.75 -15.97
N SER A 650 14.65 14.67 -15.84
CA SER A 650 15.58 14.17 -16.86
C SER A 650 15.03 12.99 -17.66
N LEU A 651 13.71 12.70 -17.59
CA LEU A 651 13.10 11.54 -18.23
C LEU A 651 12.21 11.91 -19.43
N PRO A 652 12.09 11.03 -20.45
CA PRO A 652 12.77 9.74 -20.57
C PRO A 652 14.23 9.89 -21.02
N ILE A 653 15.12 9.05 -20.49
CA ILE A 653 16.55 9.02 -20.85
C ILE A 653 16.98 7.63 -21.35
N ASN A 654 17.88 7.60 -22.32
CA ASN A 654 18.52 6.39 -22.84
C ASN A 654 20.00 6.37 -22.41
N ILE A 655 20.45 5.27 -21.83
CA ILE A 655 21.71 5.12 -21.10
C ILE A 655 22.41 3.84 -21.62
N LYS A 656 23.29 3.99 -22.61
CA LYS A 656 24.03 2.88 -23.29
C LYS A 656 25.36 2.60 -22.56
N SER A 657 25.67 1.35 -22.24
CA SER A 657 26.91 0.98 -21.53
C SER A 657 28.15 0.89 -22.42
N THR A 658 29.31 0.88 -21.75
CA THR A 658 30.63 0.55 -22.34
C THR A 658 31.03 -0.91 -22.10
N SER A 659 30.31 -1.62 -21.23
CA SER A 659 30.50 -3.04 -20.87
C SER A 659 29.27 -3.90 -21.14
N ASN A 660 29.47 -5.21 -21.26
CA ASN A 660 28.39 -6.20 -21.44
C ASN A 660 27.65 -6.55 -20.13
N ILE A 661 28.23 -6.20 -18.97
CA ILE A 661 27.60 -6.34 -17.66
C ILE A 661 27.32 -4.97 -17.06
N VAL A 662 26.07 -4.75 -16.63
CA VAL A 662 25.61 -3.50 -15.99
C VAL A 662 24.77 -3.84 -14.76
N GLU A 663 24.93 -3.10 -13.68
CA GLU A 663 24.08 -3.15 -12.50
C GLU A 663 23.39 -1.81 -12.26
N VAL A 664 22.07 -1.87 -12.04
CA VAL A 664 21.26 -0.73 -11.60
C VAL A 664 20.96 -0.90 -10.12
N HIS A 665 21.52 -0.02 -9.29
CA HIS A 665 21.36 -0.04 -7.83
C HIS A 665 20.27 0.95 -7.44
N PHE A 666 19.10 0.44 -7.08
CA PHE A 666 17.99 1.21 -6.51
C PHE A 666 18.10 1.19 -4.99
N THR A 667 18.35 2.36 -4.39
CA THR A 667 18.54 2.48 -2.94
C THR A 667 17.67 3.59 -2.36
N VAL A 668 16.93 3.26 -1.30
CA VAL A 668 16.16 4.22 -0.49
C VAL A 668 16.54 4.04 0.99
N LYS A 669 16.74 5.15 1.70
CA LYS A 669 17.11 5.16 3.12
C LYS A 669 16.25 6.14 3.89
N SER A 670 15.91 5.80 5.13
CA SER A 670 14.95 6.53 5.95
C SER A 670 13.61 6.67 5.22
N MET A 671 12.88 5.56 5.14
CA MET A 671 11.48 5.53 4.73
C MET A 671 10.56 5.62 5.94
N ASP A 672 9.52 6.44 5.83
CA ASP A 672 8.46 6.64 6.83
C ASP A 672 7.23 5.76 6.53
N ALA A 673 6.28 5.63 7.45
CA ALA A 673 5.09 4.79 7.24
C ALA A 673 4.16 5.25 6.08
N LEU A 674 4.41 6.41 5.48
CA LEU A 674 3.71 6.92 4.30
C LEU A 674 4.45 6.65 2.98
N ASP A 675 5.66 6.07 3.02
CA ASP A 675 6.45 5.72 1.84
C ASP A 675 6.07 4.34 1.27
N ASP A 676 5.82 4.29 -0.04
CA ASP A 676 5.37 3.10 -0.78
C ASP A 676 5.79 3.13 -2.27
N TYR A 677 5.38 2.12 -3.05
CA TYR A 677 5.66 2.07 -4.49
C TYR A 677 4.89 3.14 -5.31
N ASN A 678 3.94 3.89 -4.74
CA ASN A 678 3.26 4.98 -5.44
C ASN A 678 4.10 6.27 -5.37
N ASN A 679 4.84 6.49 -4.27
CA ASN A 679 5.72 7.65 -4.11
C ASN A 679 7.22 7.36 -4.39
N LEU A 680 7.67 6.10 -4.31
CA LEU A 680 9.07 5.67 -4.47
C LEU A 680 9.20 4.48 -5.43
N PHE A 681 9.24 4.78 -6.73
CA PHE A 681 9.23 3.75 -7.77
C PHE A 681 9.94 4.22 -9.04
N PHE A 682 10.42 3.28 -9.84
CA PHE A 682 11.01 3.55 -11.15
C PHE A 682 10.51 2.52 -12.17
N GLU A 683 10.54 2.92 -13.44
CA GLU A 683 10.13 2.09 -14.57
C GLU A 683 11.04 2.33 -15.76
N GLY A 684 11.54 1.24 -16.35
CA GLY A 684 12.38 1.29 -17.54
C GLY A 684 12.19 0.10 -18.47
N VAL A 685 12.87 0.18 -19.61
CA VAL A 685 12.99 -0.87 -20.63
C VAL A 685 14.48 -1.11 -20.85
N TRP A 686 14.87 -2.34 -21.10
CA TRP A 686 16.26 -2.73 -21.38
C TRP A 686 16.36 -3.39 -22.75
N ASP A 687 17.55 -3.34 -23.35
CA ASP A 687 17.85 -4.02 -24.60
C ASP A 687 19.33 -4.39 -24.67
N PHE A 688 19.66 -5.47 -25.39
CA PHE A 688 21.04 -5.87 -25.67
C PHE A 688 21.34 -5.56 -27.13
N VAL A 689 22.33 -4.69 -27.36
CA VAL A 689 22.70 -4.17 -28.70
C VAL A 689 24.08 -4.71 -29.05
N LYS A 690 24.20 -5.42 -30.19
CA LYS A 690 25.48 -5.94 -30.65
C LYS A 690 26.45 -4.82 -31.07
N THR A 691 27.69 -4.92 -30.63
CA THR A 691 28.79 -3.97 -30.85
C THR A 691 30.13 -4.70 -30.77
N MET A 692 31.08 -4.34 -31.63
CA MET A 692 32.46 -4.87 -31.53
C MET A 692 33.06 -4.50 -30.16
N PRO A 693 33.62 -5.47 -29.41
CA PRO A 693 34.26 -5.19 -28.12
C PRO A 693 35.61 -4.49 -28.31
N CYS A 694 36.01 -3.67 -27.34
CA CYS A 694 37.35 -3.09 -27.31
C CYS A 694 38.41 -4.21 -27.18
N LEU A 695 39.32 -4.30 -28.15
CA LEU A 695 40.38 -5.30 -28.20
C LEU A 695 41.65 -4.88 -27.44
N GLN A 696 41.78 -3.59 -27.09
CA GLN A 696 42.94 -3.07 -26.36
C GLN A 696 42.88 -3.43 -24.85
N LYS A 697 44.04 -3.74 -24.28
CA LYS A 697 44.17 -4.13 -22.88
C LYS A 697 44.25 -2.90 -21.96
N HIS A 698 43.12 -2.24 -21.72
CA HIS A 698 43.00 -1.09 -20.80
C HIS A 698 43.11 -1.49 -19.30
N ARG A 699 44.05 -2.37 -18.95
CA ARG A 699 44.33 -2.84 -17.59
C ARG A 699 45.84 -2.92 -17.37
N VAL A 700 46.37 -1.98 -16.59
CA VAL A 700 47.81 -1.81 -16.36
C VAL A 700 48.21 -2.19 -14.92
N ARG A 701 49.47 -2.62 -14.77
CA ARG A 701 50.11 -3.08 -13.53
C ARG A 701 51.59 -2.77 -13.60
N GLY A 702 52.22 -2.50 -12.46
CA GLY A 702 53.66 -2.26 -12.35
C GLY A 702 53.97 -1.04 -11.48
N PRO A 703 55.23 -0.94 -10.99
CA PRO A 703 55.60 0.01 -9.96
C PRO A 703 55.53 1.47 -10.41
N SER A 704 55.68 1.74 -11.70
CA SER A 704 55.46 3.03 -12.34
C SER A 704 54.90 2.82 -13.75
N GLY A 705 54.31 3.86 -14.34
CA GLY A 705 53.97 3.88 -15.76
C GLY A 705 53.21 5.13 -16.20
N GLU A 706 52.93 5.21 -17.50
CA GLU A 706 52.32 6.37 -18.15
C GLU A 706 51.26 5.93 -19.17
N ILE A 707 50.03 6.42 -19.01
CA ILE A 707 48.93 6.25 -19.97
C ILE A 707 48.92 7.47 -20.90
N LYS A 708 49.21 7.27 -22.18
CA LYS A 708 49.15 8.31 -23.22
C LYS A 708 47.86 8.18 -24.03
N ASN A 709 46.96 9.14 -23.87
CA ASN A 709 45.73 9.28 -24.66
C ASN A 709 45.94 10.33 -25.77
N ARG A 710 45.59 10.00 -27.01
CA ARG A 710 45.67 10.88 -28.19
C ARG A 710 44.33 10.86 -28.92
N SER A 711 43.72 12.03 -29.10
CA SER A 711 42.54 12.20 -29.94
C SER A 711 42.86 13.03 -31.19
N PRO A 712 42.37 12.65 -32.39
CA PRO A 712 41.62 11.43 -32.70
C PRO A 712 42.54 10.20 -32.75
N LEU A 713 41.97 9.03 -32.46
CA LEU A 713 42.65 7.74 -32.61
C LEU A 713 42.79 7.40 -34.10
N ALA A 714 43.96 6.86 -34.49
CA ALA A 714 44.32 6.67 -35.88
C ALA A 714 43.69 5.40 -36.47
N ASP A 715 43.83 4.28 -35.77
CA ASP A 715 43.38 2.97 -36.22
C ASP A 715 41.88 2.75 -35.95
N GLN A 716 41.25 1.88 -36.75
CA GLN A 716 39.80 1.64 -36.66
C GLN A 716 39.43 0.81 -35.42
N ASP A 717 40.26 -0.15 -35.02
CA ASP A 717 40.05 -0.96 -33.82
C ASP A 717 40.15 -0.12 -32.53
N GLU A 718 40.99 0.92 -32.51
CA GLU A 718 41.12 1.84 -31.37
C GLU A 718 39.87 2.72 -31.18
N LYS A 719 39.17 3.08 -32.25
CA LYS A 719 37.93 3.88 -32.18
C LYS A 719 36.81 3.16 -31.40
N HIS A 720 36.84 1.83 -31.33
CA HIS A 720 35.94 1.06 -30.48
C HIS A 720 36.32 1.10 -28.98
N CYS A 721 37.53 1.57 -28.65
CA CYS A 721 38.04 1.76 -27.28
C CYS A 721 38.00 3.22 -26.78
N GLU A 722 37.60 4.19 -27.62
CA GLU A 722 37.69 5.65 -27.34
C GLU A 722 37.06 6.10 -26.01
N ASN A 723 35.98 5.45 -25.58
CA ASN A 723 35.27 5.74 -24.32
C ASN A 723 35.39 4.57 -23.31
N TYR A 724 36.36 3.67 -23.48
CA TYR A 724 36.55 2.52 -22.60
C TYR A 724 37.56 2.84 -21.47
N PRO A 725 37.17 2.70 -20.18
CA PRO A 725 38.00 3.15 -19.07
C PRO A 725 39.28 2.34 -18.89
N TRP A 726 40.29 2.94 -18.26
CA TRP A 726 41.57 2.33 -17.89
C TRP A 726 41.60 1.92 -16.43
N LEU A 727 41.90 0.66 -16.13
CA LEU A 727 42.10 0.14 -14.78
C LEU A 727 43.59 0.10 -14.42
N ILE A 728 43.95 0.75 -13.31
CA ILE A 728 45.25 0.62 -12.68
C ILE A 728 45.08 -0.30 -11.46
N ASP A 729 45.69 -1.49 -11.54
CA ASP A 729 45.77 -2.47 -10.45
C ASP A 729 47.10 -2.28 -9.70
N PRO A 730 47.11 -2.03 -8.39
CA PRO A 730 48.32 -2.16 -7.58
C PRO A 730 48.65 -3.63 -7.28
N GLY A 731 49.92 -3.90 -6.99
CA GLY A 731 50.35 -5.12 -6.34
C GLY A 731 49.90 -5.25 -4.87
N PRO A 732 50.16 -6.41 -4.23
CA PRO A 732 49.62 -6.74 -2.92
C PRO A 732 50.11 -5.80 -1.83
N ASN A 733 49.18 -5.29 -1.02
CA ASN A 733 49.43 -4.32 0.06
C ASN A 733 50.04 -2.95 -0.36
N GLN A 734 50.22 -2.69 -1.65
CA GLN A 734 50.61 -1.37 -2.16
C GLN A 734 49.40 -0.44 -2.28
N TYR A 735 49.67 0.83 -2.53
CA TYR A 735 48.71 1.89 -2.79
C TYR A 735 49.12 2.59 -4.10
N LEU A 736 48.17 3.14 -4.84
CA LEU A 736 48.47 3.95 -6.04
C LEU A 736 48.52 5.43 -5.70
N TYR A 737 49.47 6.10 -6.34
CA TYR A 737 49.57 7.54 -6.52
C TYR A 737 49.47 7.85 -8.02
N VAL A 738 48.61 8.77 -8.41
CA VAL A 738 48.37 9.16 -9.81
C VAL A 738 48.59 10.65 -9.96
N LYS A 739 49.45 11.03 -10.91
CA LYS A 739 49.90 12.39 -11.16
C LYS A 739 49.60 12.75 -12.62
N MET A 740 48.91 13.87 -12.83
CA MET A 740 48.63 14.40 -14.17
C MET A 740 48.62 15.93 -14.19
N HIS A 741 48.85 16.52 -15.37
CA HIS A 741 48.85 17.96 -15.58
C HIS A 741 47.42 18.53 -15.64
N GLY A 742 47.17 19.69 -15.01
CA GLY A 742 45.89 20.39 -15.08
C GLY A 742 45.33 20.85 -13.73
N THR A 743 44.04 21.18 -13.70
CA THR A 743 43.34 21.59 -12.46
C THR A 743 42.05 20.78 -12.24
N ILE A 744 41.71 20.49 -10.99
CA ILE A 744 40.41 19.88 -10.64
C ILE A 744 39.28 20.85 -10.95
N THR A 745 38.29 20.41 -11.74
CA THR A 745 37.19 21.26 -12.19
C THR A 745 36.15 21.45 -11.07
N SER A 746 35.80 22.71 -10.83
CA SER A 746 34.87 23.17 -9.79
C SER A 746 34.12 24.43 -10.25
N ASN A 747 33.07 24.85 -9.53
CA ASN A 747 32.24 26.02 -9.87
C ASN A 747 33.00 27.37 -9.98
N LYS A 748 34.29 27.41 -9.61
CA LYS A 748 35.17 28.59 -9.71
C LYS A 748 36.19 28.52 -10.86
N THR A 749 36.33 27.38 -11.53
CA THR A 749 37.39 27.13 -12.53
C THR A 749 36.77 26.92 -13.92
N SER A 750 36.93 27.88 -14.82
CA SER A 750 36.66 27.67 -16.24
C SER A 750 37.79 26.86 -16.87
N CYS A 751 37.47 25.81 -17.63
CA CYS A 751 38.45 25.09 -18.44
C CYS A 751 38.51 25.69 -19.85
N SER A 752 39.68 25.73 -20.50
CA SER A 752 39.79 26.30 -21.86
C SER A 752 39.40 25.31 -22.97
N THR A 753 39.34 24.01 -22.66
CA THR A 753 38.93 22.92 -23.56
C THR A 753 37.65 22.25 -23.06
N THR A 754 36.92 21.57 -23.93
CA THR A 754 35.82 20.66 -23.56
C THR A 754 36.29 19.25 -23.19
N ASN A 755 37.58 18.94 -23.33
CA ASN A 755 38.18 17.69 -22.85
C ASN A 755 38.22 17.61 -21.31
N ARG A 756 38.06 16.39 -20.76
CA ARG A 756 38.14 16.11 -19.32
C ARG A 756 38.78 14.76 -19.07
N VAL A 757 39.44 14.60 -17.92
CA VAL A 757 39.89 13.30 -17.41
C VAL A 757 39.20 13.03 -16.08
N VAL A 758 38.38 11.98 -16.02
CA VAL A 758 37.63 11.59 -14.83
C VAL A 758 38.38 10.47 -14.10
N ILE A 759 38.61 10.66 -12.80
CA ILE A 759 39.32 9.69 -11.96
C ILE A 759 38.33 9.12 -10.93
N HIS A 760 38.31 7.80 -10.81
CA HIS A 760 37.48 7.03 -9.88
C HIS A 760 38.37 6.31 -8.86
N THR A 761 38.10 6.48 -7.57
CA THR A 761 38.83 5.81 -6.48
C THR A 761 37.87 4.92 -5.71
N GLY A 762 38.17 3.62 -5.57
CA GLY A 762 37.36 2.70 -4.77
C GLY A 762 35.90 2.53 -5.22
N GLY A 763 35.62 2.63 -6.53
CA GLY A 763 34.28 2.50 -7.11
C GLY A 763 33.40 3.76 -7.04
N VAL A 764 33.95 4.91 -6.64
CA VAL A 764 33.25 6.20 -6.60
C VAL A 764 34.01 7.23 -7.45
N ILE A 765 33.28 8.12 -8.12
CA ILE A 765 33.84 9.29 -8.82
C ILE A 765 34.61 10.14 -7.80
N HIS A 766 35.88 10.43 -8.06
CA HIS A 766 36.74 11.22 -7.18
C HIS A 766 36.85 12.67 -7.66
N ALA A 767 37.28 12.87 -8.90
CA ALA A 767 37.49 14.18 -9.50
C ALA A 767 37.30 14.14 -11.03
N SER A 768 37.03 15.31 -11.62
CA SER A 768 37.23 15.57 -13.05
C SER A 768 38.29 16.63 -13.20
N VAL A 769 39.28 16.38 -14.06
CA VAL A 769 40.44 17.24 -14.29
C VAL A 769 40.31 17.93 -15.63
N CYS A 770 40.49 19.25 -15.63
CA CYS A 770 40.71 20.07 -16.80
C CYS A 770 42.20 19.98 -17.22
N PRO A 771 42.54 19.37 -18.36
CA PRO A 771 43.94 19.14 -18.75
C PRO A 771 44.64 20.41 -19.26
N LYS A 772 43.88 21.36 -19.82
CA LYS A 772 44.34 22.69 -20.25
C LYS A 772 43.61 23.78 -19.46
N PRO A 773 44.15 24.16 -18.29
CA PRO A 773 43.58 25.23 -17.46
C PRO A 773 43.96 26.63 -17.98
N PRO A 774 43.27 27.70 -17.54
CA PRO A 774 43.56 29.08 -17.93
C PRO A 774 44.96 29.53 -17.47
N THR A 775 45.45 30.61 -18.09
CA THR A 775 46.87 31.02 -18.12
C THR A 775 47.57 31.05 -16.77
N ASP A 776 46.90 31.56 -15.73
CA ASP A 776 47.48 31.77 -14.39
C ASP A 776 47.70 30.45 -13.62
N SER A 777 47.16 29.35 -14.16
CA SER A 777 47.14 28.03 -13.51
C SER A 777 47.80 26.93 -14.35
N ARG A 778 48.65 27.31 -15.32
CA ARG A 778 49.29 26.37 -16.26
C ARG A 778 50.22 25.35 -15.62
N ASP A 779 50.93 25.70 -14.55
CA ASP A 779 51.90 24.81 -13.91
C ASP A 779 51.28 23.91 -12.82
N HIS A 780 49.94 23.89 -12.70
CA HIS A 780 49.27 23.01 -11.74
C HIS A 780 49.30 21.54 -12.16
N VAL A 781 49.58 20.70 -11.17
CA VAL A 781 49.51 19.24 -11.22
C VAL A 781 48.35 18.79 -10.32
N VAL A 782 47.58 17.81 -10.80
CA VAL A 782 46.59 17.10 -9.98
C VAL A 782 47.20 15.80 -9.50
N GLU A 783 47.14 15.61 -8.18
CA GLU A 783 47.67 14.46 -7.45
C GLU A 783 46.49 13.72 -6.80
N VAL A 784 46.33 12.44 -7.13
CA VAL A 784 45.24 11.59 -6.62
C VAL A 784 45.81 10.31 -6.00
N PHE A 785 45.40 10.03 -4.77
CA PHE A 785 45.79 8.83 -4.05
C PHE A 785 44.66 7.79 -4.05
N SER A 786 45.04 6.51 -4.04
CA SER A 786 44.13 5.39 -3.84
C SER A 786 43.44 5.42 -2.48
N ASN A 787 42.25 4.79 -2.40
CA ASN A 787 41.43 4.85 -1.20
C ASN A 787 42.15 4.23 0.02
N GLY A 788 42.05 4.90 1.17
CA GLY A 788 42.74 4.51 2.39
C GLY A 788 44.21 4.95 2.48
N TRP A 789 44.75 5.69 1.50
CA TRP A 789 45.93 6.53 1.74
C TRP A 789 45.51 7.84 2.42
N ALA A 790 46.30 8.33 3.37
CA ALA A 790 46.08 9.60 4.05
C ALA A 790 47.42 10.14 4.55
N VAL A 791 47.85 11.27 3.98
CA VAL A 791 49.04 12.00 4.44
C VAL A 791 48.64 12.75 5.71
N SER A 792 49.15 12.33 6.87
CA SER A 792 48.93 13.02 8.14
C SER A 792 50.22 13.67 8.62
N SER A 793 50.11 14.93 9.03
CA SER A 793 51.22 15.68 9.61
C SER A 793 51.39 15.50 11.12
N ASP A 794 50.43 14.89 11.85
CA ASP A 794 50.54 14.81 13.32
C ASP A 794 49.65 13.77 14.07
N HIS A 795 48.94 12.84 13.39
CA HIS A 795 48.02 11.92 14.08
C HIS A 795 48.23 10.42 13.76
N VAL A 796 48.16 9.59 14.81
CA VAL A 796 48.25 8.12 14.71
C VAL A 796 46.95 7.57 14.09
N ILE A 797 47.01 7.24 12.80
CA ILE A 797 45.87 6.68 12.07
C ILE A 797 45.67 5.20 12.45
N LEU A 798 44.56 4.88 13.13
CA LEU A 798 44.09 3.49 13.22
C LEU A 798 43.85 2.94 11.81
N ALA A 799 44.32 1.71 11.56
CA ALA A 799 44.01 1.02 10.32
C ALA A 799 42.47 0.86 10.18
N PRO A 800 41.90 1.07 8.96
CA PRO A 800 40.47 0.89 8.75
C PRO A 800 40.07 -0.56 9.03
N ALA A 801 38.88 -0.77 9.61
CA ALA A 801 38.37 -2.10 9.98
C ALA A 801 38.08 -3.05 8.80
N TYR A 802 38.30 -2.60 7.56
CA TYR A 802 38.17 -3.33 6.32
C TYR A 802 39.31 -2.91 5.38
N ASP A 803 39.87 -3.84 4.60
CA ASP A 803 40.90 -3.54 3.61
C ASP A 803 40.31 -2.65 2.48
N PRO A 804 40.81 -1.43 2.25
CA PRO A 804 40.23 -0.51 1.28
C PRO A 804 40.49 -0.95 -0.16
N ILE A 805 39.58 -0.63 -1.07
CA ILE A 805 39.74 -0.89 -2.51
C ILE A 805 40.76 0.10 -3.10
N ARG A 806 41.97 -0.40 -3.40
CA ARG A 806 43.15 0.43 -3.76
C ARG A 806 43.33 0.68 -5.26
N THR A 807 42.54 0.00 -6.11
CA THR A 807 42.52 0.22 -7.56
C THR A 807 42.00 1.61 -7.92
N ILE A 808 42.60 2.23 -8.94
CA ILE A 808 42.13 3.49 -9.54
C ILE A 808 41.66 3.21 -10.97
N VAL A 809 40.56 3.84 -11.38
CA VAL A 809 40.07 3.82 -12.76
C VAL A 809 40.10 5.22 -13.35
N VAL A 810 40.62 5.36 -14.57
CA VAL A 810 40.78 6.63 -15.30
C VAL A 810 39.97 6.58 -16.59
N GLU A 811 39.23 7.64 -16.86
CA GLU A 811 38.37 7.77 -18.04
C GLU A 811 38.67 9.09 -18.77
N PHE A 812 38.85 9.01 -20.08
CA PHE A 812 39.14 10.17 -20.93
C PHE A 812 37.87 10.58 -21.69
N ILE A 813 37.47 11.84 -21.55
CA ILE A 813 36.36 12.44 -22.31
C ILE A 813 36.99 13.32 -23.39
N ASN A 814 37.05 12.77 -24.60
CA ASN A 814 37.68 13.36 -25.77
C ASN A 814 36.62 14.03 -26.66
N ASN A 815 36.53 15.36 -26.63
CA ASN A 815 35.65 16.18 -27.48
C ASN A 815 36.45 17.01 -28.51
N GLU A 816 37.70 17.36 -28.18
CA GLU A 816 38.63 18.14 -28.98
C GLU A 816 39.92 17.33 -29.25
N PRO A 817 40.58 17.53 -30.41
CA PRO A 817 41.81 16.82 -30.75
C PRO A 817 42.97 17.28 -29.87
N ASP A 818 43.54 16.37 -29.09
CA ASP A 818 44.57 16.70 -28.09
C ASP A 818 45.40 15.48 -27.68
N MET A 819 46.47 15.70 -26.91
CA MET A 819 47.28 14.65 -26.30
C MET A 819 47.43 14.89 -24.79
N HIS A 820 47.12 13.86 -24.00
CA HIS A 820 47.15 13.91 -22.54
C HIS A 820 47.86 12.67 -21.98
N ALA A 821 48.70 12.89 -20.96
CA ALA A 821 49.41 11.83 -20.25
C ALA A 821 48.96 11.77 -18.79
N VAL A 822 48.80 10.56 -18.27
CA VAL A 822 48.51 10.29 -16.85
C VAL A 822 49.56 9.31 -16.33
N THR A 823 50.34 9.73 -15.34
CA THR A 823 51.39 8.90 -14.72
C THR A 823 50.88 8.26 -13.43
N TRP A 824 51.36 7.05 -13.11
CA TRP A 824 51.08 6.40 -11.83
C TRP A 824 52.34 5.81 -11.19
N LEU A 825 52.29 5.63 -9.87
CA LEU A 825 53.37 5.13 -9.02
C LEU A 825 52.78 4.25 -7.91
N GLU A 826 53.40 3.10 -7.65
CA GLU A 826 53.06 2.25 -6.50
C GLU A 826 53.80 2.71 -5.24
N LEU A 827 53.02 3.11 -4.24
CA LEU A 827 53.49 3.49 -2.91
C LEU A 827 53.29 2.34 -1.92
N SER A 828 54.23 2.17 -1.00
CA SER A 828 54.06 1.36 0.20
C SER A 828 54.15 2.25 1.46
N ARG A 829 53.33 1.93 2.46
CA ARG A 829 53.37 2.59 3.78
C ARG A 829 54.63 2.17 4.52
N ARG A 830 55.16 3.06 5.37
CA ARG A 830 56.22 2.69 6.33
C ARG A 830 55.82 1.47 7.18
N PRO A 831 56.72 0.52 7.46
CA PRO A 831 56.43 -0.61 8.33
C PRO A 831 56.31 -0.18 9.79
N THR A 832 55.08 -0.06 10.30
CA THR A 832 54.81 0.22 11.72
C THR A 832 54.99 -1.04 12.56
N VAL A 833 56.15 -1.17 13.22
CA VAL A 833 56.47 -2.32 14.08
C VAL A 833 55.61 -2.30 15.35
N THR A 834 54.57 -3.13 15.39
CA THR A 834 53.93 -3.58 16.63
C THR A 834 54.49 -4.94 17.02
N SER A 835 55.42 -4.95 17.97
CA SER A 835 55.91 -6.16 18.62
C SER A 835 56.25 -5.85 20.08
N PRO A 836 55.65 -6.55 21.07
CA PRO A 836 55.82 -6.23 22.48
C PRO A 836 57.11 -6.84 23.05
N ALA A 837 58.26 -6.42 22.52
CA ALA A 837 59.58 -6.95 22.90
C ALA A 837 60.66 -5.84 22.92
N VAL A 838 60.86 -5.30 24.12
CA VAL A 838 62.09 -4.72 24.72
C VAL A 838 63.25 -4.30 23.78
N ASP A 839 63.51 -2.99 23.79
CA ASP A 839 64.75 -2.24 23.51
C ASP A 839 65.55 -2.39 22.19
N LEU A 840 66.08 -1.22 21.77
CA LEU A 840 67.25 -1.04 20.90
C LEU A 840 67.22 -1.67 19.49
N GLN A 841 66.17 -1.40 18.72
CA GLN A 841 66.25 -1.35 17.26
C GLN A 841 65.68 -0.04 16.71
N MET A 842 66.48 0.68 15.91
CA MET A 842 66.01 1.83 15.14
C MET A 842 64.92 1.40 14.15
N PRO A 843 63.93 2.27 13.84
CA PRO A 843 62.99 1.98 12.76
C PRO A 843 63.76 1.76 11.46
N ARG A 844 63.44 0.67 10.76
CA ARG A 844 63.82 0.46 9.36
C ARG A 844 62.98 1.38 8.48
N ASP A 845 63.30 2.67 8.53
CA ASP A 845 62.87 3.64 7.52
C ASP A 845 63.36 3.15 6.15
N CYS A 846 62.53 3.28 5.12
CA CYS A 846 62.74 2.61 3.85
C CYS A 846 63.98 3.14 3.10
N GLU A 847 64.78 2.25 2.52
CA GLU A 847 66.00 2.61 1.76
C GLU A 847 65.69 3.48 0.52
N HIS A 848 64.47 3.36 -0.02
CA HIS A 848 63.94 4.14 -1.14
C HIS A 848 62.67 4.88 -0.69
N ARG A 849 62.83 6.10 -0.15
CA ARG A 849 61.75 6.91 0.46
C ARG A 849 61.58 8.24 -0.29
N CYS A 850 60.37 8.54 -0.76
CA CYS A 850 59.97 9.90 -1.13
C CYS A 850 59.57 10.65 0.15
N PRO A 851 60.28 11.72 0.58
CA PRO A 851 59.97 12.40 1.83
C PRO A 851 58.61 13.10 1.84
N GLU A 852 58.21 13.67 0.69
CA GLU A 852 57.00 14.51 0.54
C GLU A 852 55.70 13.72 0.56
N LEU A 853 55.70 12.53 -0.04
CA LEU A 853 54.55 11.60 -0.06
C LEU A 853 54.46 10.77 1.24
N ASP A 854 55.45 10.92 2.12
CA ASP A 854 55.84 10.03 3.22
C ASP A 854 55.73 8.53 2.91
N ALA A 855 56.25 8.15 1.74
CA ALA A 855 56.02 6.87 1.12
C ALA A 855 57.32 6.16 0.73
N CYS A 856 57.25 4.83 0.67
CA CYS A 856 58.33 3.97 0.23
C CYS A 856 58.05 3.46 -1.18
N ILE A 857 58.99 3.70 -2.12
CA ILE A 857 58.85 3.34 -3.53
C ILE A 857 59.72 2.13 -3.89
N ASN A 858 59.50 1.55 -5.08
CA ASN A 858 60.24 0.38 -5.54
C ASN A 858 61.71 0.73 -5.86
N SER A 859 62.65 -0.13 -5.48
CA SER A 859 64.09 0.03 -5.77
C SER A 859 64.42 0.06 -7.27
N SER A 860 63.50 -0.38 -8.14
CA SER A 860 63.63 -0.27 -9.60
C SER A 860 63.41 1.15 -10.16
N LEU A 861 62.91 2.09 -9.35
CA LEU A 861 62.53 3.46 -9.74
C LEU A 861 63.43 4.50 -9.07
N TRP A 862 64.72 4.17 -8.90
CA TRP A 862 65.65 4.98 -8.13
C TRP A 862 66.98 5.06 -8.88
N CYS A 863 67.33 6.24 -9.37
CA CYS A 863 68.40 6.45 -10.34
C CYS A 863 68.12 5.80 -11.70
N ASP A 864 66.86 5.84 -12.16
CA ASP A 864 66.44 5.37 -13.49
C ASP A 864 66.39 6.49 -14.54
N GLY A 865 66.56 7.75 -14.11
CA GLY A 865 66.57 8.95 -14.95
C GLY A 865 65.22 9.67 -15.05
N VAL A 866 64.18 9.22 -14.34
CA VAL A 866 62.85 9.84 -14.31
C VAL A 866 62.46 10.20 -12.86
N SER A 867 62.07 11.46 -12.63
CA SER A 867 61.65 11.93 -11.30
C SER A 867 60.22 11.48 -10.94
N HIS A 868 60.14 10.42 -10.14
CA HIS A 868 58.92 9.85 -9.59
C HIS A 868 58.48 10.54 -8.28
N CYS A 869 59.41 10.94 -7.41
CA CYS A 869 59.07 11.80 -6.27
C CYS A 869 58.79 13.24 -6.79
N PRO A 870 57.86 14.01 -6.18
CA PRO A 870 57.55 15.38 -6.62
C PRO A 870 58.77 16.32 -6.70
N SER A 871 59.68 16.22 -5.74
CA SER A 871 60.98 16.93 -5.69
C SER A 871 62.09 16.35 -6.56
N GLY A 872 61.91 15.17 -7.18
CA GLY A 872 63.01 14.43 -7.82
C GLY A 872 64.07 13.91 -6.85
N TYR A 873 63.74 13.73 -5.57
CA TYR A 873 64.65 13.24 -4.52
C TYR A 873 65.24 11.84 -4.80
N ASP A 874 64.50 11.03 -5.54
CA ASP A 874 64.87 9.73 -6.10
C ASP A 874 66.02 9.78 -7.12
N GLU A 875 66.14 10.89 -7.86
CA GLU A 875 67.20 11.15 -8.84
C GLU A 875 68.31 12.06 -8.28
N ALA A 876 68.32 12.33 -6.97
CA ALA A 876 69.28 13.24 -6.35
C ALA A 876 70.74 12.76 -6.48
N LEU A 877 71.61 13.65 -6.96
CA LEU A 877 73.03 13.37 -7.23
C LEU A 877 73.79 12.77 -6.02
N THR A 878 73.37 13.09 -4.79
CA THR A 878 73.90 12.53 -3.53
C THR A 878 73.69 11.02 -3.38
N HIS A 879 72.61 10.48 -3.96
CA HIS A 879 72.23 9.07 -3.83
C HIS A 879 72.59 8.26 -5.08
N CYS A 880 72.57 8.90 -6.25
CA CYS A 880 72.80 8.26 -7.54
C CYS A 880 74.26 8.25 -8.02
N SER A 881 75.15 9.05 -7.45
CA SER A 881 76.56 9.06 -7.86
C SER A 881 77.35 7.89 -7.27
N VAL A 882 77.74 6.95 -8.13
CA VAL A 882 78.59 5.77 -7.78
C VAL A 882 79.87 6.19 -7.05
N LEU A 883 80.43 7.36 -7.38
CA LEU A 883 81.65 7.90 -6.79
C LEU A 883 81.54 8.17 -5.27
N LEU A 884 80.35 8.52 -4.77
CA LEU A 884 80.09 8.79 -3.35
C LEU A 884 79.56 7.57 -2.58
N ARG A 885 79.20 6.48 -3.27
CA ARG A 885 78.75 5.22 -2.66
C ARG A 885 79.89 4.28 -2.23
N LEU A 886 81.15 4.62 -2.53
CA LEU A 886 82.32 3.88 -2.05
C LEU A 886 82.56 4.15 -0.55
N PRO A 887 82.67 3.11 0.31
CA PRO A 887 82.96 3.32 1.72
C PRO A 887 84.25 4.15 1.93
N PRO A 888 84.31 5.04 2.95
CA PRO A 888 85.45 5.94 3.16
C PRO A 888 86.79 5.21 3.39
N LEU A 889 86.75 3.93 3.77
CA LEU A 889 87.92 3.04 3.79
C LEU A 889 88.57 2.87 2.40
N TYR A 890 87.80 2.76 1.31
CA TYR A 890 88.35 2.60 -0.03
C TYR A 890 88.90 3.90 -0.60
N LEU A 891 88.25 5.04 -0.31
CA LEU A 891 88.79 6.37 -0.63
C LEU A 891 90.08 6.63 0.17
N GLY A 892 90.09 6.28 1.46
CA GLY A 892 91.28 6.34 2.31
C GLY A 892 92.43 5.47 1.79
N LEU A 893 92.16 4.21 1.41
CA LEU A 893 93.15 3.32 0.80
C LEU A 893 93.65 3.85 -0.55
N GLY A 894 92.78 4.44 -1.38
CA GLY A 894 93.18 5.08 -2.64
C GLY A 894 94.15 6.25 -2.42
N VAL A 895 93.85 7.13 -1.46
CA VAL A 895 94.77 8.21 -1.05
C VAL A 895 96.07 7.65 -0.48
N LEU A 896 96.03 6.58 0.32
CA LEU A 896 97.22 5.94 0.90
C LEU A 896 98.13 5.34 -0.20
N VAL A 897 97.55 4.69 -1.21
CA VAL A 897 98.29 4.19 -2.39
C VAL A 897 98.93 5.34 -3.17
N VAL A 898 98.20 6.44 -3.41
CA VAL A 898 98.74 7.64 -4.08
C VAL A 898 99.89 8.26 -3.27
N VAL A 899 99.75 8.39 -1.96
CA VAL A 899 100.80 8.89 -1.06
C VAL A 899 102.02 7.96 -1.07
N CYS A 900 101.83 6.63 -1.06
CA CYS A 900 102.92 5.67 -1.20
C CYS A 900 103.64 5.76 -2.57
N LEU A 901 102.92 5.98 -3.66
CA LEU A 901 103.50 6.18 -5.00
C LEU A 901 104.28 7.50 -5.09
N ILE A 902 103.78 8.58 -4.46
CA ILE A 902 104.50 9.86 -4.35
C ILE A 902 105.76 9.70 -3.49
N ALA A 903 105.67 9.03 -2.33
CA ALA A 903 106.83 8.74 -1.48
C ALA A 903 107.87 7.87 -2.21
N PHE A 904 107.44 6.87 -2.99
CA PHE A 904 108.32 6.02 -3.78
C PHE A 904 109.00 6.79 -4.92
N THR A 905 108.28 7.63 -5.66
CA THR A 905 108.89 8.45 -6.72
C THR A 905 109.87 9.49 -6.14
N ILE A 906 109.55 10.13 -5.01
CA ILE A 906 110.50 10.99 -4.27
C ILE A 906 111.75 10.19 -3.85
N PHE A 907 111.59 8.99 -3.28
CA PHE A 907 112.72 8.14 -2.89
C PHE A 907 113.61 7.74 -4.08
N VAL A 908 113.01 7.40 -5.23
CA VAL A 908 113.74 7.13 -6.48
C VAL A 908 114.48 8.37 -6.96
N ILE A 909 113.85 9.55 -6.98
CA ILE A 909 114.48 10.82 -7.38
C ILE A 909 115.67 11.14 -6.46
N CYS A 910 115.50 11.07 -5.14
CA CYS A 910 116.59 11.28 -4.18
C CYS A 910 117.76 10.29 -4.40
N ARG A 911 117.47 9.03 -4.76
CA ARG A 911 118.50 8.00 -5.03
C ARG A 911 119.20 8.21 -6.38
N VAL A 912 118.54 8.82 -7.37
CA VAL A 912 119.15 9.25 -8.63
C VAL A 912 120.02 10.50 -8.41
N CYS A 913 119.55 11.50 -7.67
CA CYS A 913 120.33 12.70 -7.33
C CYS A 913 121.61 12.34 -6.56
N ARG A 914 121.53 11.49 -5.52
CA ARG A 914 122.72 11.00 -4.79
C ARG A 914 123.72 10.22 -5.65
N ARG A 915 123.31 9.66 -6.80
CA ARG A 915 124.22 8.99 -7.74
C ARG A 915 124.90 9.92 -8.75
N ARG A 916 124.41 11.16 -8.94
CA ARG A 916 125.00 12.13 -9.89
C ARG A 916 126.08 13.04 -9.29
N ALA A 917 126.19 13.12 -7.96
CA ALA A 917 127.11 14.05 -7.27
C ALA A 917 128.62 13.78 -7.48
N ASN A 918 129.02 12.57 -7.90
CA ASN A 918 130.45 12.17 -7.94
C ASN A 918 131.12 12.23 -9.33
N ARG A 919 130.51 12.83 -10.37
CA ARG A 919 131.13 12.95 -11.72
C ARG A 919 130.76 14.24 -12.45
N SER A 920 131.40 15.36 -12.10
CA SER A 920 131.41 16.57 -12.94
C SER A 920 132.56 17.54 -12.62
N ILE A 921 133.79 17.23 -13.07
CA ILE A 921 134.88 18.23 -13.19
C ILE A 921 135.60 18.05 -14.52
N SER A 922 135.15 18.77 -15.55
CA SER A 922 135.99 19.27 -16.66
C SER A 922 135.18 20.24 -17.54
N GLN A 923 135.44 21.53 -17.34
CA GLN A 923 135.42 22.67 -18.28
C GLN A 923 134.48 22.63 -19.51
N HIS A 924 133.55 23.59 -19.67
CA HIS A 924 133.72 25.03 -19.99
C HIS A 924 134.15 25.37 -21.43
N ARG A 925 133.50 26.43 -21.94
CA ARG A 925 133.84 27.26 -23.12
C ARG A 925 133.63 26.63 -24.50
N LEU A 926 133.32 27.43 -25.54
CA LEU A 926 132.52 28.67 -25.68
C LEU A 926 132.48 29.01 -27.19
N LYS A 927 131.52 29.88 -27.58
CA LYS A 927 131.27 30.49 -28.90
C LYS A 927 130.37 29.67 -29.85
N SER A 928 129.37 30.21 -30.57
CA SER A 928 128.62 31.49 -30.66
C SER A 928 128.46 31.88 -32.14
N ILE A 929 127.47 32.73 -32.47
CA ILE A 929 127.01 33.16 -33.81
C ILE A 929 126.01 32.14 -34.37
N SER A 930 124.69 32.40 -34.36
CA SER A 930 123.85 33.32 -35.18
C SER A 930 123.25 32.55 -36.36
N SER A 931 121.99 32.72 -36.78
CA SER A 931 120.87 33.60 -36.36
C SER A 931 119.53 33.00 -36.83
N GLU A 932 118.39 33.63 -36.49
CA GLU A 932 117.02 33.30 -36.99
C GLU A 932 116.40 31.98 -36.47
N THR A 933 115.08 31.83 -36.25
CA THR A 933 113.97 32.81 -36.16
C THR A 933 112.82 32.30 -35.26
N ALA A 934 112.18 33.24 -34.54
CA ALA A 934 110.73 33.33 -34.24
C ALA A 934 110.00 32.37 -33.23
N ILE A 935 108.84 32.92 -32.81
CA ILE A 935 107.62 32.37 -32.16
C ILE A 935 107.65 31.95 -30.66
N ILE A 936 106.61 32.42 -29.94
CA ILE A 936 106.14 32.08 -28.56
C ILE A 936 107.14 32.53 -27.45
N ASP A 937 106.77 33.23 -26.37
CA ASP A 937 105.46 33.50 -25.73
C ASP A 937 105.40 34.92 -25.10
N GLY A 938 104.22 35.28 -24.57
CA GLY A 938 104.17 35.88 -23.25
C GLY A 938 103.51 37.25 -23.09
N LYS A 939 102.19 37.26 -22.89
CA LYS A 939 101.54 37.76 -21.64
C LYS A 939 100.01 37.78 -21.75
N GLU A 940 99.34 37.34 -20.69
CA GLU A 940 98.44 38.23 -19.95
C GLU A 940 98.34 37.83 -18.46
N VAL A 941 97.69 38.66 -17.64
CA VAL A 941 97.81 38.69 -16.17
C VAL A 941 96.49 39.15 -15.54
N ILE A 942 95.96 38.57 -14.46
CA ILE A 942 95.90 37.16 -13.98
C ILE A 942 94.55 37.12 -13.27
N CYS A 943 93.56 36.45 -13.87
CA CYS A 943 92.18 36.25 -13.39
C CYS A 943 91.64 34.96 -14.01
#